data_AF-A0AA39PR61-F1
#
_entry.id   AF-A0AA39PR61-F1
#
_cell.length_a   1.000
_cell.length_b   1.000
_cell.length_c   1.000
_cell.angle_alpha   90.00
_cell.angle_beta   90.00
_cell.angle_gamma   90.00
#
_symmetry.space_group_name_H-M   'P 1'
#
loop_
_entity.id
_entity.type
_entity.pdbx_description
1 polymer ?
#
loop_
_entity_poly.entity_id
_entity_poly.type
_entity_poly.pdbx_seq_one_letter_code
_entity_poly.pdbx_strand_id
1 'polypeptide(L)'
;MAVFITRLFRGLRSACAPITAIICFSLMLTYVFILYQPTPGPGIKQRLGWQSWDTVSMSESDLAAANSTAPTSGTDEDIPDGVNWWNITQEDTSYDSASLPLDVWGPLLPHDTGLSEITLTRCVIDPKFAEDLCAPDTTPEKDAIRGNWVRVERNLNVEAGYWSGYLSLYYRRTRRQDINLVTDIRLLPKDEELNSADGWHRVSVSARSGVVGVSPMFLWYRVGKTAGAMTAEERSQIITELDVLYGEDVPWYGFEKLQPPTLPTNGRTVDTWLTYRRGVKRPPRAPPLHFSHSGDFKILQVADLHFSVSQGKCRDVDFPCDNSDNLTSTMLGRMIDAEKPDLVVFSGDQLNGQGTSWDPKSVLAKFARAVTERGIPWAAIFGNHDSEVGTGRVEQIEMMKALPYSLVQRGPEDIHGVGNYVLKVMSADASKMHLLTLYFLDSGSYSNGFYNFWGAFMPTAYDWIRQDQIDWFLQESGSISPIERPFSPDTAKDFGDSWTKRQEDQVTPTTTKLAKPNALMFFHIPLPESYTPADVDSRTGKPLDVGIHGEEAAGNAKGTDGFFEKALLTALESEHVSSGIEREIKVVANGHCHLTENCRRVNGIWLCFGGGGSYSGYGKIGFDRRFRVYQISDYGETIRTYKRTEKDEILDEMGLVGRGAAP
;
A
#
# COMPACT_ATOMS: atom_id res chain seq x y z
N MET A 1 -54.90 -53.12 13.80
CA MET A 1 -53.73 -52.26 14.10
C MET A 1 -52.39 -52.89 13.77
N ALA A 2 -52.09 -54.13 14.19
CA ALA A 2 -50.78 -54.77 14.02
C ALA A 2 -50.29 -54.94 12.55
N VAL A 3 -51.19 -55.18 11.60
CA VAL A 3 -50.86 -55.36 10.16
C VAL A 3 -50.50 -54.04 9.47
N PHE A 4 -51.05 -52.93 9.95
CA PHE A 4 -50.79 -51.60 9.38
C PHE A 4 -49.41 -51.08 9.80
N ILE A 5 -49.05 -51.32 11.07
CA ILE A 5 -47.74 -50.96 11.63
C ILE A 5 -46.61 -51.75 10.93
N THR A 6 -46.81 -53.05 10.69
CA THR A 6 -45.80 -53.87 9.99
C THR A 6 -45.60 -53.46 8.53
N ARG A 7 -46.65 -53.03 7.83
CA ARG A 7 -46.52 -52.50 6.45
C ARG A 7 -45.84 -51.12 6.41
N LEU A 8 -46.11 -50.25 7.38
CA LEU A 8 -45.45 -48.95 7.50
C LEU A 8 -43.94 -49.09 7.76
N PHE A 9 -43.54 -49.96 8.70
CA PHE A 9 -42.12 -50.23 8.97
C PHE A 9 -41.40 -50.90 7.78
N ARG A 10 -42.10 -51.71 6.98
CA ARG A 10 -41.54 -52.28 5.75
C ARG A 10 -41.32 -51.22 4.67
N GLY A 11 -42.24 -50.27 4.55
CA GLY A 11 -42.11 -49.11 3.65
C GLY A 11 -40.97 -48.17 4.06
N LEU A 12 -40.87 -47.81 5.35
CA LEU A 12 -39.76 -47.00 5.86
C LEU A 12 -38.41 -47.70 5.63
N ARG A 13 -38.32 -49.00 5.91
CA ARG A 13 -37.08 -49.76 5.69
C ARG A 13 -36.69 -49.86 4.20
N SER A 14 -37.67 -49.87 3.29
CA SER A 14 -37.42 -49.84 1.85
C SER A 14 -36.98 -48.47 1.34
N ALA A 15 -37.37 -47.38 2.01
CA ALA A 15 -37.00 -46.01 1.63
C ALA A 15 -35.67 -45.55 2.25
N CYS A 16 -35.31 -46.07 3.43
CA CYS A 16 -34.05 -45.72 4.09
C CYS A 16 -32.81 -46.09 3.26
N ALA A 17 -32.78 -47.27 2.61
CA ALA A 17 -31.62 -47.69 1.83
C ALA A 17 -31.29 -46.74 0.65
N PRO A 18 -32.24 -46.38 -0.25
CA PRO A 18 -31.96 -45.43 -1.32
C PRO A 18 -31.69 -44.01 -0.82
N ILE A 19 -32.37 -43.55 0.25
CA ILE A 19 -32.14 -42.21 0.82
C ILE A 19 -30.73 -42.12 1.40
N THR A 20 -30.29 -43.11 2.17
CA THR A 20 -28.92 -43.15 2.72
C THR A 20 -27.88 -43.23 1.60
N ALA A 21 -28.13 -44.00 0.53
CA ALA A 21 -27.22 -44.07 -0.60
C ALA A 21 -27.07 -42.70 -1.31
N ILE A 22 -28.18 -41.97 -1.49
CA ILE A 22 -28.15 -40.62 -2.09
C ILE A 22 -27.39 -39.64 -1.17
N ILE A 23 -27.66 -39.66 0.13
CA ILE A 23 -26.97 -38.78 1.08
C ILE A 23 -25.46 -39.09 1.12
N CYS A 24 -25.07 -40.37 1.20
CA CYS A 24 -23.67 -40.77 1.19
C CYS A 24 -22.97 -40.41 -0.14
N PHE A 25 -23.65 -40.58 -1.27
CA PHE A 25 -23.10 -40.21 -2.58
C PHE A 25 -22.93 -38.69 -2.71
N SER A 26 -23.90 -37.90 -2.25
CA SER A 26 -23.80 -36.43 -2.21
C SER A 26 -22.67 -35.97 -1.29
N LEU A 27 -22.52 -36.56 -0.09
CA LEU A 27 -21.41 -36.24 0.82
C LEU A 27 -20.05 -36.64 0.23
N MET A 28 -19.97 -37.77 -0.48
CA MET A 28 -18.75 -38.19 -1.18
C MET A 28 -18.41 -37.22 -2.32
N LEU A 29 -19.38 -36.76 -3.11
CA LEU A 29 -19.16 -35.77 -4.15
C LEU A 29 -18.74 -34.42 -3.57
N THR A 30 -19.39 -33.95 -2.49
CA THR A 30 -18.97 -32.75 -1.76
C THR A 30 -17.54 -32.90 -1.24
N TYR A 31 -17.18 -34.07 -0.70
CA TYR A 31 -15.81 -34.33 -0.31
C TYR A 31 -14.87 -34.26 -1.51
N VAL A 32 -15.12 -34.98 -2.60
CA VAL A 32 -14.19 -35.05 -3.75
C VAL A 32 -14.06 -33.72 -4.51
N PHE A 33 -15.16 -32.98 -4.69
CA PHE A 33 -15.17 -31.80 -5.55
C PHE A 33 -15.09 -30.47 -4.80
N ILE A 34 -15.41 -30.44 -3.50
CA ILE A 34 -15.44 -29.19 -2.71
C ILE A 34 -14.39 -29.23 -1.60
N LEU A 35 -14.31 -30.31 -0.82
CA LEU A 35 -13.45 -30.35 0.38
C LEU A 35 -12.07 -30.97 0.13
N TYR A 36 -11.94 -31.88 -0.83
CA TYR A 36 -10.70 -32.55 -1.21
C TYR A 36 -9.97 -31.69 -2.22
N GLN A 37 -9.23 -30.72 -1.70
CA GLN A 37 -8.21 -30.01 -2.47
C GLN A 37 -6.85 -30.64 -2.11
N PRO A 38 -6.30 -31.56 -2.92
CA PRO A 38 -4.94 -32.01 -2.70
C PRO A 38 -4.03 -30.80 -2.86
N THR A 39 -3.44 -30.35 -1.76
CA THR A 39 -2.40 -29.32 -1.79
C THR A 39 -1.27 -29.84 -2.66
N PRO A 40 -0.95 -29.21 -3.80
CA PRO A 40 0.29 -29.51 -4.48
C PRO A 40 1.40 -29.12 -3.52
N GLY A 41 2.23 -30.07 -3.11
CA GLY A 41 3.45 -29.78 -2.35
C GLY A 41 4.35 -28.78 -3.09
N PRO A 42 5.37 -28.22 -2.41
CA PRO A 42 6.19 -27.11 -2.91
C PRO A 42 7.22 -27.58 -3.96
N GLY A 43 6.76 -28.26 -5.00
CA GLY A 43 7.52 -28.41 -6.24
C GLY A 43 7.32 -27.13 -7.05
N ILE A 44 8.41 -26.41 -7.30
CA ILE A 44 8.45 -25.24 -8.20
C ILE A 44 7.89 -25.67 -9.55
N LYS A 45 6.59 -25.40 -9.78
CA LYS A 45 5.98 -25.50 -11.10
C LYS A 45 6.39 -24.25 -11.86
N GLN A 46 7.51 -24.31 -12.57
CA GLN A 46 7.75 -23.38 -13.66
C GLN A 46 6.74 -23.75 -14.76
N ARG A 47 5.66 -22.96 -14.89
CA ARG A 47 4.74 -23.06 -16.02
C ARG A 47 5.51 -22.51 -17.23
N LEU A 48 6.24 -23.37 -17.94
CA LEU A 48 6.79 -23.03 -19.25
C LEU A 48 5.61 -22.61 -20.13
N GLY A 49 5.53 -21.31 -20.41
CA GLY A 49 4.45 -20.76 -21.22
C GLY A 49 4.45 -21.42 -22.60
N TRP A 50 3.27 -21.67 -23.16
CA TRP A 50 3.05 -22.27 -24.48
C TRP A 50 3.60 -21.43 -25.66
N GLN A 51 4.17 -20.23 -25.38
CA GLN A 51 4.92 -19.39 -26.31
C GLN A 51 6.33 -19.01 -25.81
N SER A 52 6.89 -19.69 -24.81
CA SER A 52 8.27 -19.44 -24.38
C SER A 52 9.24 -19.85 -25.50
N TRP A 53 9.97 -18.86 -26.04
CA TRP A 53 11.13 -19.08 -26.88
C TRP A 53 12.32 -18.53 -26.11
N ASP A 54 13.05 -19.41 -25.41
CA ASP A 54 14.29 -19.01 -24.76
C ASP A 54 15.38 -18.88 -25.82
N THR A 55 15.94 -17.69 -25.96
CA THR A 55 17.32 -17.56 -26.43
C THR A 55 18.17 -17.43 -25.19
N VAL A 56 18.82 -18.52 -24.81
CA VAL A 56 19.80 -18.53 -23.70
C VAL A 56 21.04 -17.79 -24.19
N SER A 57 21.09 -16.47 -24.04
CA SER A 57 22.35 -15.75 -24.04
C SER A 57 22.88 -15.77 -22.61
N MET A 58 23.75 -16.73 -22.30
CA MET A 58 24.52 -16.68 -21.06
C MET A 58 25.43 -15.46 -21.14
N SER A 59 25.26 -14.52 -20.21
CA SER A 59 26.23 -13.45 -20.02
C SER A 59 27.48 -14.05 -19.35
N GLU A 60 28.67 -13.49 -19.59
CA GLU A 60 29.90 -13.96 -18.92
C GLU A 60 29.78 -13.91 -17.37
N SER A 61 28.90 -13.07 -16.82
CA SER A 61 28.55 -13.02 -15.39
C SER A 61 27.85 -14.29 -14.89
N ASP A 62 27.02 -14.95 -15.72
CA ASP A 62 26.32 -16.18 -15.33
C ASP A 62 27.27 -17.38 -15.21
N LEU A 63 28.38 -17.36 -15.97
CA LEU A 63 29.44 -18.36 -15.90
C LEU A 63 30.35 -18.16 -14.67
N ALA A 64 30.46 -16.92 -14.18
CA ALA A 64 31.22 -16.62 -12.96
C ALA A 64 30.44 -17.03 -11.69
N ALA A 65 29.12 -16.83 -11.66
CA ALA A 65 28.27 -17.15 -10.50
C ALA A 65 28.13 -18.66 -10.23
N ALA A 66 28.25 -19.51 -11.27
CA ALA A 66 28.14 -20.96 -11.13
C ALA A 66 29.35 -21.61 -10.42
N ASN A 67 30.46 -20.88 -10.22
CA ASN A 67 31.70 -21.40 -9.63
C ASN A 67 32.02 -20.88 -8.21
N SER A 68 31.14 -20.08 -7.59
CA SER A 68 31.37 -19.57 -6.23
C SER A 68 30.31 -20.06 -5.24
N THR A 69 30.41 -21.32 -4.81
CA THR A 69 29.75 -21.81 -3.59
C THR A 69 30.60 -21.47 -2.36
N ALA A 70 30.50 -20.22 -1.89
CA ALA A 70 30.86 -19.83 -0.52
C ALA A 70 30.17 -18.49 -0.18
N PRO A 71 29.68 -18.28 1.05
CA PRO A 71 29.18 -16.98 1.46
C PRO A 71 30.38 -16.05 1.68
N THR A 72 30.65 -15.18 0.71
CA THR A 72 31.53 -14.04 0.94
C THR A 72 30.74 -12.99 1.71
N SER A 73 31.12 -12.79 2.97
CA SER A 73 30.94 -11.54 3.68
C SER A 73 31.33 -10.40 2.75
N GLY A 74 30.38 -9.56 2.35
CA GLY A 74 30.67 -8.37 1.56
C GLY A 74 31.60 -7.46 2.36
N THR A 75 32.89 -7.51 2.02
CA THR A 75 33.86 -6.49 2.41
C THR A 75 33.44 -5.18 1.76
N ASP A 76 33.54 -4.09 2.54
CA ASP A 76 33.44 -2.71 2.08
C ASP A 76 34.19 -2.52 0.75
N GLU A 77 33.47 -2.53 -0.37
CA GLU A 77 34.04 -2.06 -1.63
C GLU A 77 33.93 -0.54 -1.67
N ASP A 78 35.11 0.06 -1.86
CA ASP A 78 35.44 1.48 -1.94
C ASP A 78 34.30 2.36 -2.46
N ILE A 79 33.62 3.05 -1.54
CA ILE A 79 32.77 4.19 -1.89
C ILE A 79 33.72 5.29 -2.39
N PRO A 80 33.60 5.78 -3.64
CA PRO A 80 34.45 6.84 -4.13
C PRO A 80 34.37 8.08 -3.22
N ASP A 81 35.52 8.68 -2.90
CA ASP A 81 35.61 9.88 -2.06
C ASP A 81 34.57 10.94 -2.48
N GLY A 82 33.70 11.31 -1.54
CA GLY A 82 32.66 12.34 -1.74
C GLY A 82 31.32 11.84 -2.29
N VAL A 83 31.12 10.53 -2.49
CA VAL A 83 29.82 9.95 -2.83
C VAL A 83 29.17 9.36 -1.58
N ASN A 84 27.94 9.77 -1.27
CA ASN A 84 27.22 9.17 -0.15
C ASN A 84 26.79 7.73 -0.46
N TRP A 85 26.82 6.84 0.54
CA TRP A 85 26.55 5.42 0.34
C TRP A 85 25.13 5.10 -0.16
N TRP A 86 24.17 6.00 0.05
CA TRP A 86 22.79 5.88 -0.44
C TRP A 86 22.61 6.32 -1.89
N ASN A 87 23.62 6.94 -2.51
CA ASN A 87 23.59 7.37 -3.92
C ASN A 87 24.19 6.33 -4.87
N ILE A 88 24.66 5.18 -4.36
CA ILE A 88 25.18 4.11 -5.19
C ILE A 88 23.98 3.45 -5.89
N THR A 89 24.00 3.49 -7.22
CA THR A 89 22.96 2.89 -8.05
C THR A 89 22.92 1.40 -7.75
N GLN A 90 21.92 0.93 -7.01
CA GLN A 90 21.71 -0.52 -6.86
C GLN A 90 21.47 -1.09 -8.26
N GLU A 91 22.17 -2.17 -8.60
CA GLU A 91 21.93 -2.88 -9.85
C GLU A 91 20.45 -3.20 -9.98
N ASP A 92 19.89 -2.79 -11.11
CA ASP A 92 18.50 -3.00 -11.44
C ASP A 92 18.33 -4.51 -11.65
N THR A 93 17.84 -5.22 -10.62
CA THR A 93 17.62 -6.68 -10.65
C THR A 93 16.96 -7.03 -11.98
N SER A 94 17.71 -7.69 -12.86
CA SER A 94 17.24 -8.03 -14.20
C SER A 94 16.08 -9.00 -14.03
N TYR A 95 14.87 -8.53 -14.32
CA TYR A 95 13.68 -9.34 -14.26
C TYR A 95 13.51 -10.09 -15.58
N ASP A 96 13.36 -11.41 -15.50
CA ASP A 96 13.10 -12.25 -16.68
C ASP A 96 11.64 -12.09 -17.12
N SER A 97 11.39 -11.18 -18.06
CA SER A 97 10.07 -10.98 -18.67
C SER A 97 9.53 -12.19 -19.42
N ALA A 98 10.37 -13.19 -19.74
CA ALA A 98 9.94 -14.44 -20.33
C ALA A 98 9.16 -15.32 -19.33
N SER A 99 9.43 -15.19 -18.02
CA SER A 99 8.73 -15.92 -16.96
C SER A 99 7.29 -15.46 -16.70
N LEU A 100 6.95 -14.24 -17.14
CA LEU A 100 5.67 -13.60 -16.85
C LEU A 100 4.52 -14.26 -17.65
N PRO A 101 3.33 -14.44 -17.05
CA PRO A 101 2.19 -15.07 -17.72
C PRO A 101 1.64 -14.18 -18.85
N LEU A 102 1.35 -14.77 -20.01
CA LEU A 102 0.78 -14.03 -21.15
C LEU A 102 -0.75 -14.02 -21.15
N ASP A 103 -1.37 -14.88 -20.34
CA ASP A 103 -2.80 -15.20 -20.29
C ASP A 103 -3.48 -14.68 -19.01
N VAL A 104 -2.79 -13.85 -18.22
CA VAL A 104 -3.31 -13.28 -16.96
C VAL A 104 -3.24 -11.76 -17.01
N TRP A 105 -4.31 -11.11 -16.55
CA TRP A 105 -4.31 -9.66 -16.38
C TRP A 105 -3.55 -9.30 -15.10
N GLY A 106 -2.42 -8.61 -15.26
CA GLY A 106 -1.50 -8.28 -14.17
C GLY A 106 -0.95 -6.88 -14.36
N PRO A 107 -1.73 -5.82 -14.11
CA PRO A 107 -1.35 -4.45 -14.46
C PRO A 107 -0.14 -3.93 -13.69
N LEU A 108 0.20 -4.54 -12.56
CA LEU A 108 1.39 -4.23 -11.76
C LEU A 108 2.65 -4.96 -12.29
N LEU A 109 2.50 -5.98 -13.13
CA LEU A 109 3.63 -6.74 -13.67
C LEU A 109 4.35 -5.93 -14.75
N PRO A 110 5.69 -5.93 -14.77
CA PRO A 110 6.48 -5.17 -15.74
C PRO A 110 6.58 -5.91 -17.10
N HIS A 111 5.44 -6.16 -17.74
CA HIS A 111 5.40 -6.78 -19.06
C HIS A 111 6.05 -5.88 -20.13
N ASP A 112 7.06 -6.40 -20.82
CA ASP A 112 7.66 -5.81 -22.02
C ASP A 112 7.02 -6.33 -23.32
N THR A 113 6.18 -7.36 -23.21
CA THR A 113 5.54 -8.02 -24.35
C THR A 113 4.31 -7.21 -24.78
N GLY A 114 4.34 -6.72 -26.02
CA GLY A 114 3.26 -5.89 -26.56
C GLY A 114 1.98 -6.65 -26.85
N LEU A 115 0.90 -5.90 -26.99
CA LEU A 115 -0.41 -6.43 -27.35
C LEU A 115 -0.50 -6.68 -28.86
N SER A 116 -1.19 -7.73 -29.29
CA SER A 116 -1.43 -8.00 -30.72
C SER A 116 -2.84 -7.65 -31.17
N GLU A 117 -3.81 -7.65 -30.25
CA GLU A 117 -5.21 -7.44 -30.57
C GLU A 117 -5.96 -6.92 -29.34
N ILE A 118 -6.96 -6.07 -29.56
CA ILE A 118 -7.81 -5.51 -28.50
C ILE A 118 -9.28 -5.61 -28.96
N THR A 119 -10.18 -5.95 -28.05
CA THR A 119 -11.62 -5.93 -28.29
C THR A 119 -12.41 -5.59 -27.03
N LEU A 120 -13.70 -5.29 -27.21
CA LEU A 120 -14.65 -5.03 -26.14
C LEU A 120 -15.81 -6.02 -26.28
N THR A 121 -16.27 -6.59 -25.18
CA THR A 121 -17.46 -7.43 -25.17
C THR A 121 -18.41 -7.00 -24.07
N ARG A 122 -19.71 -6.95 -24.40
CA ARG A 122 -20.77 -6.69 -23.43
C ARG A 122 -21.44 -8.00 -23.04
N CYS A 123 -21.57 -8.22 -21.74
CA CYS A 123 -22.30 -9.34 -21.15
C CYS A 123 -23.43 -8.85 -20.24
N VAL A 124 -24.52 -9.61 -20.15
CA VAL A 124 -25.62 -9.30 -19.22
C VAL A 124 -25.36 -9.89 -17.82
N ILE A 125 -24.55 -10.96 -17.76
CA ILE A 125 -24.18 -11.66 -16.52
C ILE A 125 -22.76 -11.25 -16.14
N ASP A 126 -22.45 -11.23 -14.84
CA ASP A 126 -21.08 -11.00 -14.38
C ASP A 126 -20.17 -12.10 -14.97
N PRO A 127 -19.13 -11.74 -15.74
CA PRO A 127 -18.26 -12.75 -16.33
C PRO A 127 -17.46 -13.54 -15.30
N LYS A 128 -17.40 -13.12 -14.01
CA LYS A 128 -16.86 -13.97 -12.93
C LYS A 128 -17.67 -15.26 -12.70
N PHE A 129 -18.95 -15.29 -13.07
CA PHE A 129 -19.81 -16.48 -12.93
C PHE A 129 -20.09 -17.19 -14.27
N ALA A 130 -19.68 -16.59 -15.39
CA ALA A 130 -20.00 -17.05 -16.74
C ALA A 130 -18.84 -16.77 -17.71
N GLU A 131 -17.61 -17.16 -17.32
CA GLU A 131 -16.36 -16.77 -17.97
C GLU A 131 -16.39 -16.91 -19.49
N ASP A 132 -16.85 -18.06 -20.00
CA ASP A 132 -16.85 -18.34 -21.44
C ASP A 132 -18.09 -17.82 -22.20
N LEU A 133 -19.17 -17.46 -21.50
CA LEU A 133 -20.46 -17.17 -22.15
C LEU A 133 -20.40 -15.92 -23.05
N CYS A 134 -19.61 -14.94 -22.63
CA CYS A 134 -19.46 -13.64 -23.28
C CYS A 134 -17.99 -13.34 -23.61
N ALA A 135 -17.11 -14.35 -23.59
CA ALA A 135 -15.75 -14.18 -24.06
C ALA A 135 -15.78 -13.90 -25.58
N PRO A 136 -14.84 -13.11 -26.13
CA PRO A 136 -14.75 -12.93 -27.57
C PRO A 136 -14.36 -14.24 -28.25
N ASP A 137 -14.90 -14.49 -29.45
CA ASP A 137 -14.63 -15.71 -30.21
C ASP A 137 -13.12 -15.97 -30.40
N THR A 138 -12.73 -17.23 -30.28
CA THR A 138 -11.36 -17.69 -30.52
C THR A 138 -11.30 -19.08 -31.15
N THR A 139 -10.13 -19.43 -31.66
CA THR A 139 -9.77 -20.74 -32.20
C THR A 139 -8.36 -21.08 -31.73
N PRO A 140 -7.99 -22.35 -31.51
CA PRO A 140 -6.64 -22.75 -31.12
C PRO A 140 -5.53 -22.16 -32.02
N GLU A 141 -5.79 -22.01 -33.32
CA GLU A 141 -4.84 -21.43 -34.28
C GLU A 141 -4.64 -19.93 -34.03
N LYS A 142 -5.71 -19.18 -33.76
CA LYS A 142 -5.64 -17.76 -33.39
C LYS A 142 -4.91 -17.58 -32.07
N ASP A 143 -5.21 -18.40 -31.08
CA ASP A 143 -4.53 -18.38 -29.79
C ASP A 143 -3.03 -18.66 -29.96
N ALA A 144 -2.67 -19.73 -30.69
CA ALA A 144 -1.29 -20.07 -31.03
C ALA A 144 -0.49 -18.89 -31.64
N ILE A 145 -1.14 -18.07 -32.47
CA ILE A 145 -0.52 -16.97 -33.21
C ILE A 145 -0.55 -15.65 -32.42
N ARG A 146 -1.68 -15.28 -31.81
CA ARG A 146 -1.91 -13.95 -31.25
C ARG A 146 -1.81 -13.89 -29.72
N GLY A 147 -1.85 -15.01 -29.01
CA GLY A 147 -2.09 -14.98 -27.57
C GLY A 147 -3.52 -15.38 -27.24
N ASN A 148 -3.73 -15.97 -26.06
CA ASN A 148 -5.07 -16.14 -25.51
C ASN A 148 -5.72 -14.77 -25.24
N TRP A 149 -7.05 -14.72 -25.21
CA TRP A 149 -7.76 -13.56 -24.70
C TRP A 149 -7.50 -13.39 -23.21
N VAL A 150 -7.07 -12.19 -22.83
CA VAL A 150 -6.93 -11.75 -21.45
C VAL A 150 -8.00 -10.71 -21.17
N ARG A 151 -8.80 -10.94 -20.13
CA ARG A 151 -9.85 -10.02 -19.69
C ARG A 151 -9.28 -9.05 -18.66
N VAL A 152 -9.45 -7.75 -18.89
CA VAL A 152 -9.33 -6.76 -17.83
C VAL A 152 -10.54 -6.92 -16.92
N GLU A 153 -10.32 -7.30 -15.66
CA GLU A 153 -11.40 -7.69 -14.74
C GLU A 153 -12.35 -6.54 -14.39
N ARG A 154 -11.93 -5.30 -14.65
CA ARG A 154 -12.62 -4.07 -14.29
C ARG A 154 -13.68 -3.72 -15.32
N ASN A 155 -14.92 -3.56 -14.88
CA ASN A 155 -16.08 -3.29 -15.73
C ASN A 155 -16.18 -1.81 -16.11
N LEU A 156 -16.12 -1.49 -17.40
CA LEU A 156 -16.28 -0.12 -17.91
C LEU A 156 -17.64 0.51 -17.56
N ASN A 157 -18.65 -0.32 -17.31
CA ASN A 157 -20.02 0.07 -16.99
C ASN A 157 -20.37 -0.04 -15.49
N VAL A 158 -19.39 -0.21 -14.58
CA VAL A 158 -19.67 -0.46 -13.15
C VAL A 158 -20.63 0.57 -12.53
N GLU A 159 -20.52 1.84 -12.91
CA GLU A 159 -21.35 2.94 -12.42
C GLU A 159 -22.57 3.25 -13.30
N ALA A 160 -22.68 2.64 -14.49
CA ALA A 160 -23.82 2.84 -15.39
C ALA A 160 -25.09 2.10 -14.93
N GLY A 161 -25.04 1.43 -13.78
CA GLY A 161 -26.13 0.70 -13.16
C GLY A 161 -26.30 -0.72 -13.69
N TYR A 162 -26.97 -1.58 -12.93
CA TYR A 162 -27.07 -3.03 -13.19
C TYR A 162 -27.55 -3.38 -14.62
N TRP A 163 -28.53 -2.63 -15.15
CA TRP A 163 -29.10 -2.88 -16.49
C TRP A 163 -28.15 -2.57 -17.65
N SER A 164 -27.09 -1.80 -17.40
CA SER A 164 -26.07 -1.52 -18.43
C SER A 164 -25.25 -2.77 -18.77
N GLY A 165 -25.24 -3.78 -17.88
CA GLY A 165 -24.46 -5.00 -18.03
C GLY A 165 -22.96 -4.78 -17.79
N TYR A 166 -22.17 -5.82 -18.07
CA TYR A 166 -20.73 -5.83 -17.91
C TYR A 166 -20.08 -5.55 -19.26
N LEU A 167 -19.37 -4.44 -19.38
CA LEU A 167 -18.58 -4.10 -20.56
C LEU A 167 -17.11 -4.35 -20.23
N SER A 168 -16.58 -5.46 -20.75
CA SER A 168 -15.23 -5.93 -20.48
C SER A 168 -14.29 -5.61 -21.63
N LEU A 169 -13.10 -5.14 -21.28
CA LEU A 169 -11.98 -4.96 -22.18
C LEU A 169 -11.16 -6.25 -22.24
N TYR A 170 -10.83 -6.67 -23.46
CA TYR A 170 -10.00 -7.84 -23.73
C TYR A 170 -8.82 -7.45 -24.59
N TYR A 171 -7.67 -8.06 -24.32
CA TYR A 171 -6.50 -7.97 -25.19
C TYR A 171 -5.87 -9.34 -25.40
N ARG A 172 -5.06 -9.46 -26.45
CA ARG A 172 -4.14 -10.59 -26.65
C ARG A 172 -2.71 -10.11 -26.58
N ARG A 173 -1.83 -10.96 -26.08
CA ARG A 173 -0.41 -10.71 -25.94
C ARG A 173 0.36 -11.90 -26.50
N THR A 174 1.42 -11.63 -27.27
CA THR A 174 2.27 -12.68 -27.81
C THR A 174 3.74 -12.29 -27.88
N ARG A 175 4.63 -13.28 -27.68
CA ARG A 175 6.08 -13.14 -27.86
C ARG A 175 6.56 -13.45 -29.27
N ARG A 176 5.65 -13.80 -30.18
CA ARG A 176 6.00 -14.11 -31.57
C ARG A 176 6.62 -12.89 -32.26
N GLN A 177 7.74 -13.13 -32.93
CA GLN A 177 8.51 -12.07 -33.60
C GLN A 177 7.91 -11.64 -34.95
N ASP A 178 7.02 -12.46 -35.52
CA ASP A 178 6.39 -12.26 -36.83
C ASP A 178 5.02 -11.57 -36.76
N ILE A 179 4.62 -11.08 -35.59
CA ILE A 179 3.30 -10.46 -35.36
C ILE A 179 3.43 -8.95 -35.19
N ASN A 180 2.55 -8.21 -35.88
CA ASN A 180 2.41 -6.77 -35.70
C ASN A 180 1.82 -6.46 -34.32
N LEU A 181 2.46 -5.55 -33.59
CA LEU A 181 2.04 -5.19 -32.23
C LEU A 181 1.33 -3.84 -32.21
N VAL A 182 0.46 -3.66 -31.20
CA VAL A 182 -0.29 -2.44 -30.97
C VAL A 182 0.65 -1.33 -30.52
N THR A 183 0.69 -0.25 -31.30
CA THR A 183 1.54 0.91 -31.03
C THR A 183 0.77 2.13 -30.60
N ASP A 184 -0.54 2.21 -30.88
CA ASP A 184 -1.34 3.38 -30.52
C ASP A 184 -2.82 3.01 -30.32
N ILE A 185 -3.54 3.79 -29.50
CA ILE A 185 -4.97 3.60 -29.25
C ILE A 185 -5.69 4.95 -29.16
N ARG A 186 -6.95 5.01 -29.62
CA ARG A 186 -7.80 6.23 -29.63
C ARG A 186 -9.26 5.88 -29.38
N LEU A 187 -9.98 6.80 -28.73
CA LEU A 187 -11.44 6.74 -28.63
C LEU A 187 -12.04 7.80 -29.54
N LEU A 188 -12.87 7.37 -30.50
CA LEU A 188 -13.49 8.27 -31.48
C LEU A 188 -15.01 8.11 -31.49
N PRO A 189 -15.76 9.20 -31.75
CA PRO A 189 -17.20 9.13 -31.95
C PRO A 189 -17.53 8.30 -33.20
N LYS A 190 -18.79 7.87 -33.31
CA LYS A 190 -19.28 7.04 -34.43
C LYS A 190 -18.96 7.62 -35.82
N ASP A 191 -18.97 8.94 -35.95
CA ASP A 191 -18.91 9.65 -37.23
C ASP A 191 -17.47 9.96 -37.67
N GLU A 192 -16.49 9.67 -36.82
CA GLU A 192 -15.07 9.80 -37.15
C GLU A 192 -14.45 8.43 -37.44
N GLU A 193 -13.78 8.31 -38.58
CA GLU A 193 -13.13 7.09 -39.01
C GLU A 193 -11.63 7.32 -39.28
N LEU A 194 -10.82 6.33 -38.90
CA LEU A 194 -9.41 6.28 -39.26
C LEU A 194 -9.21 5.33 -40.44
N ASN A 195 -8.21 5.64 -41.26
CA ASN A 195 -7.91 4.86 -42.45
C ASN A 195 -7.29 3.51 -42.07
N SER A 196 -7.97 2.42 -42.41
CA SER A 196 -7.49 1.05 -42.17
C SER A 196 -6.18 0.74 -42.91
N ALA A 197 -5.90 1.43 -44.03
CA ALA A 197 -4.64 1.25 -44.76
C ALA A 197 -3.40 1.69 -43.93
N ASP A 198 -3.59 2.54 -42.93
CA ASP A 198 -2.52 3.01 -42.04
C ASP A 198 -2.31 2.10 -40.81
N GLY A 199 -2.96 0.92 -40.80
CA GLY A 199 -2.88 -0.08 -39.74
C GLY A 199 -3.85 0.15 -38.58
N TRP A 200 -4.85 1.03 -38.75
CA TRP A 200 -5.88 1.28 -37.74
C TRP A 200 -7.01 0.25 -37.82
N HIS A 201 -7.40 -0.26 -36.66
CA HIS A 201 -8.48 -1.22 -36.49
C HIS A 201 -9.51 -0.67 -35.52
N ARG A 202 -10.78 -0.67 -35.95
CA ARG A 202 -11.93 -0.29 -35.12
C ARG A 202 -12.45 -1.51 -34.37
N VAL A 203 -12.59 -1.39 -33.05
CA VAL A 203 -13.34 -2.36 -32.24
C VAL A 203 -14.83 -2.24 -32.55
N SER A 204 -15.49 -3.37 -32.81
CA SER A 204 -16.89 -3.40 -33.26
C SER A 204 -17.89 -2.94 -32.19
N VAL A 205 -17.60 -3.24 -30.93
CA VAL A 205 -18.44 -2.87 -29.79
C VAL A 205 -18.07 -1.47 -29.30
N SER A 206 -19.09 -0.63 -29.11
CA SER A 206 -18.93 0.71 -28.52
C SER A 206 -18.40 0.60 -27.08
N ALA A 207 -17.42 1.44 -26.72
CA ALA A 207 -16.95 1.65 -25.35
C ALA A 207 -18.02 2.27 -24.43
N ARG A 208 -19.18 2.66 -24.99
CA ARG A 208 -20.38 3.15 -24.31
C ARG A 208 -21.58 2.20 -24.43
N SER A 209 -21.33 0.96 -24.85
CA SER A 209 -22.39 -0.04 -25.04
C SER A 209 -23.12 -0.31 -23.73
N GLY A 210 -24.45 -0.22 -23.74
CA GLY A 210 -25.29 -0.43 -22.54
C GLY A 210 -25.54 0.83 -21.71
N VAL A 211 -24.86 1.95 -21.99
CA VAL A 211 -25.09 3.23 -21.31
C VAL A 211 -26.21 3.99 -22.01
N VAL A 212 -27.21 4.43 -21.25
CA VAL A 212 -28.40 5.12 -21.78
C VAL A 212 -28.10 6.61 -21.95
N GLY A 213 -28.52 7.19 -23.08
CA GLY A 213 -28.48 8.65 -23.30
C GLY A 213 -27.11 9.21 -23.69
N VAL A 214 -26.13 8.36 -24.02
CA VAL A 214 -24.78 8.78 -24.43
C VAL A 214 -24.47 8.28 -25.84
N SER A 215 -23.92 9.15 -26.69
CA SER A 215 -23.55 8.79 -28.07
C SER A 215 -22.48 7.69 -28.11
N PRO A 216 -22.57 6.71 -29.05
CA PRO A 216 -21.59 5.65 -29.20
C PRO A 216 -20.17 6.17 -29.43
N MET A 217 -19.21 5.44 -28.90
CA MET A 217 -17.79 5.75 -29.00
C MET A 217 -17.01 4.47 -29.22
N PHE A 218 -16.08 4.46 -30.17
CA PHE A 218 -15.39 3.27 -30.60
C PHE A 218 -13.91 3.36 -30.27
N LEU A 219 -13.38 2.27 -29.71
CA LEU A 219 -11.95 2.11 -29.51
C LEU A 219 -11.31 1.76 -30.86
N TRP A 220 -10.28 2.51 -31.21
CA TRP A 220 -9.41 2.25 -32.34
C TRP A 220 -8.03 1.90 -31.82
N TYR A 221 -7.38 0.91 -32.40
CA TYR A 221 -5.98 0.61 -32.12
C TYR A 221 -5.20 0.49 -33.42
N ARG A 222 -3.94 0.93 -33.40
CA ARG A 222 -3.03 0.85 -34.53
C ARG A 222 -2.03 -0.27 -34.30
N VAL A 223 -1.87 -1.15 -35.29
CA VAL A 223 -0.77 -2.12 -35.31
C VAL A 223 0.39 -1.57 -36.14
N GLY A 224 1.60 -1.69 -35.59
CA GLY A 224 2.83 -1.24 -36.21
C GLY A 224 3.55 -2.35 -36.98
N LYS A 225 4.89 -2.35 -36.89
CA LYS A 225 5.75 -3.40 -37.44
C LYS A 225 5.62 -4.71 -36.68
N THR A 226 6.17 -5.78 -37.25
CA THR A 226 6.34 -7.04 -36.52
C THR A 226 7.35 -6.86 -35.40
N ALA A 227 7.18 -7.57 -34.28
CA ALA A 227 8.06 -7.44 -33.12
C ALA A 227 9.55 -7.64 -33.47
N GLY A 228 9.87 -8.58 -34.37
CA GLY A 228 11.23 -8.85 -34.85
C GLY A 228 11.82 -7.77 -35.76
N ALA A 229 11.00 -6.89 -36.32
CA ALA A 229 11.43 -5.77 -37.18
C ALA A 229 11.49 -4.43 -36.45
N MET A 230 11.16 -4.40 -35.15
CA MET A 230 11.22 -3.19 -34.32
C MET A 230 12.62 -2.97 -33.73
N THR A 231 13.07 -1.72 -33.74
CA THR A 231 14.21 -1.24 -32.93
C THR A 231 13.89 -1.27 -31.42
N ALA A 232 14.91 -1.14 -30.57
CA ALA A 232 14.71 -1.09 -29.12
C ALA A 232 13.84 0.11 -28.70
N GLU A 233 14.06 1.26 -29.35
CA GLU A 233 13.28 2.48 -29.14
C GLU A 233 11.82 2.27 -29.53
N GLU A 234 11.54 1.67 -30.69
CA GLU A 234 10.17 1.35 -31.12
C GLU A 234 9.49 0.37 -30.15
N ARG A 235 10.20 -0.67 -29.69
CA ARG A 235 9.69 -1.60 -28.68
C ARG A 235 9.35 -0.92 -27.36
N SER A 236 10.10 0.11 -26.97
CA SER A 236 9.81 0.86 -25.73
C SER A 236 8.50 1.67 -25.77
N GLN A 237 7.95 1.92 -26.96
CA GLN A 237 6.77 2.77 -27.18
C GLN A 237 5.49 1.98 -27.47
N ILE A 238 5.57 0.65 -27.60
CA ILE A 238 4.39 -0.20 -27.82
C ILE A 238 3.48 -0.20 -26.59
N ILE A 239 2.20 -0.46 -26.82
CA ILE A 239 1.25 -0.68 -25.72
C ILE A 239 1.50 -2.07 -25.15
N THR A 240 1.79 -2.13 -23.85
CA THR A 240 2.11 -3.38 -23.14
C THR A 240 1.01 -3.83 -22.21
N GLU A 241 0.17 -2.89 -21.76
CA GLU A 241 -0.88 -3.19 -20.78
C GLU A 241 -2.07 -2.23 -20.90
N LEU A 242 -3.26 -2.73 -20.56
CA LEU A 242 -4.50 -1.97 -20.49
C LEU A 242 -5.15 -2.13 -19.11
N ASP A 243 -5.80 -1.06 -18.66
CA ASP A 243 -6.47 -1.02 -17.37
C ASP A 243 -7.64 -0.03 -17.39
N VAL A 244 -8.45 0.00 -16.33
CA VAL A 244 -9.59 0.90 -16.17
C VAL A 244 -9.41 1.74 -14.92
N LEU A 245 -9.60 3.05 -15.01
CA LEU A 245 -9.65 3.94 -13.86
C LEU A 245 -11.10 4.38 -13.62
N TYR A 246 -11.50 4.42 -12.35
CA TYR A 246 -12.76 5.03 -11.94
C TYR A 246 -12.47 6.34 -11.20
N GLY A 247 -13.29 7.36 -11.44
CA GLY A 247 -13.06 8.70 -10.92
C GLY A 247 -12.15 9.54 -11.83
N GLU A 248 -12.09 10.84 -11.57
CA GLU A 248 -11.45 11.84 -12.43
C GLU A 248 -9.94 11.98 -12.21
N ASP A 249 -9.39 11.28 -11.22
CA ASP A 249 -8.02 11.40 -10.74
C ASP A 249 -6.95 10.77 -11.67
N VAL A 250 -5.74 10.61 -11.16
CA VAL A 250 -4.62 10.04 -11.90
C VAL A 250 -4.74 8.52 -12.03
N PRO A 251 -4.34 7.94 -13.18
CA PRO A 251 -4.25 6.50 -13.32
C PRO A 251 -3.07 5.96 -12.50
N TRP A 252 -2.97 4.63 -12.40
CA TRP A 252 -1.86 3.98 -11.74
C TRP A 252 -0.50 4.41 -12.32
N TYR A 253 0.58 4.39 -11.53
CA TYR A 253 1.90 4.84 -11.98
C TYR A 253 2.31 4.19 -13.31
N GLY A 254 2.76 5.02 -14.26
CA GLY A 254 3.17 4.61 -15.60
C GLY A 254 2.04 4.39 -16.61
N PHE A 255 0.78 4.51 -16.19
CA PHE A 255 -0.37 4.50 -17.10
C PHE A 255 -0.75 5.91 -17.54
N GLU A 256 -1.35 6.00 -18.71
CA GLU A 256 -1.93 7.20 -19.30
C GLU A 256 -3.45 7.04 -19.42
N LYS A 257 -4.21 8.13 -19.25
CA LYS A 257 -5.66 8.13 -19.46
C LYS A 257 -5.99 8.37 -20.93
N LEU A 258 -6.82 7.49 -21.50
CA LEU A 258 -7.35 7.68 -22.84
C LEU A 258 -8.54 8.65 -22.77
N GLN A 259 -8.48 9.71 -23.58
CA GLN A 259 -9.53 10.73 -23.68
C GLN A 259 -10.47 10.43 -24.84
N PRO A 260 -11.77 10.74 -24.73
CA PRO A 260 -12.53 11.19 -23.55
C PRO A 260 -12.96 10.00 -22.64
N PRO A 261 -13.64 10.20 -21.49
CA PRO A 261 -14.05 9.09 -20.64
C PRO A 261 -15.08 8.18 -21.35
N THR A 262 -14.99 6.88 -21.07
CA THR A 262 -15.92 5.88 -21.61
C THR A 262 -17.29 6.02 -20.97
N LEU A 263 -17.36 6.39 -19.69
CA LEU A 263 -18.59 6.79 -19.01
C LEU A 263 -18.40 8.21 -18.46
N PRO A 264 -19.06 9.24 -19.01
CA PRO A 264 -19.00 10.59 -18.47
C PRO A 264 -19.91 10.74 -17.24
N THR A 265 -19.50 11.55 -16.28
CA THR A 265 -20.26 11.88 -15.08
C THR A 265 -21.51 12.67 -15.42
N ASN A 266 -22.58 12.40 -14.68
CA ASN A 266 -23.82 13.16 -14.69
C ASN A 266 -24.20 13.70 -13.30
N GLY A 267 -23.23 13.77 -12.38
CA GLY A 267 -23.42 14.15 -10.99
C GLY A 267 -23.92 13.04 -10.06
N ARG A 268 -24.27 11.86 -10.60
CA ARG A 268 -24.60 10.64 -9.81
C ARG A 268 -23.61 9.50 -10.01
N THR A 269 -22.95 9.45 -11.16
CA THR A 269 -21.95 8.45 -11.51
C THR A 269 -20.56 9.08 -11.53
N VAL A 270 -19.53 8.29 -11.21
CA VAL A 270 -18.15 8.74 -11.45
C VAL A 270 -17.72 8.48 -12.89
N ASP A 271 -16.75 9.25 -13.36
CA ASP A 271 -16.14 9.01 -14.67
C ASP A 271 -15.47 7.63 -14.72
N THR A 272 -15.59 6.93 -15.85
CA THR A 272 -14.81 5.73 -16.14
C THR A 272 -13.89 5.99 -17.31
N TRP A 273 -12.62 5.60 -17.16
CA TRP A 273 -11.57 5.83 -18.14
C TRP A 273 -10.92 4.52 -18.56
N LEU A 274 -10.66 4.39 -19.86
CA LEU A 274 -9.67 3.42 -20.33
C LEU A 274 -8.28 4.00 -20.10
N THR A 275 -7.38 3.19 -19.59
CA THR A 275 -5.99 3.56 -19.34
C THR A 275 -5.05 2.54 -19.97
N TYR A 276 -3.85 2.99 -20.34
CA TYR A 276 -2.88 2.13 -21.02
C TYR A 276 -1.46 2.47 -20.57
N ARG A 277 -0.54 1.50 -20.72
CA ARG A 277 0.88 1.70 -20.47
C ARG A 277 1.69 1.45 -21.73
N ARG A 278 2.67 2.33 -21.98
CA ARG A 278 3.68 2.20 -23.04
C ARG A 278 4.98 1.66 -22.47
N GLY A 279 5.44 0.55 -23.04
CA GLY A 279 6.65 -0.15 -22.58
C GLY A 279 6.56 -0.55 -21.11
N VAL A 280 7.73 -0.72 -20.47
CA VAL A 280 7.83 -0.96 -19.03
C VAL A 280 8.14 0.35 -18.33
N LYS A 281 7.31 0.74 -17.36
CA LYS A 281 7.52 1.91 -16.50
C LYS A 281 7.73 1.43 -15.07
N ARG A 282 8.99 1.34 -14.63
CA ARG A 282 9.34 0.88 -13.29
C ARG A 282 9.13 2.02 -12.29
N PRO A 283 8.35 1.80 -11.21
CA PRO A 283 8.30 2.75 -10.11
C PRO A 283 9.71 2.94 -9.52
N PRO A 284 10.18 4.18 -9.30
CA PRO A 284 11.45 4.42 -8.64
C PRO A 284 11.41 3.88 -7.21
N ARG A 285 12.50 3.28 -6.76
CA ARG A 285 12.64 2.74 -5.40
C ARG A 285 12.92 3.87 -4.41
N ALA A 286 12.48 3.69 -3.17
CA ALA A 286 12.88 4.58 -2.08
C ALA A 286 14.38 4.47 -1.83
N PRO A 287 15.11 5.59 -1.67
CA PRO A 287 16.44 5.53 -1.08
C PRO A 287 16.38 4.94 0.35
N PRO A 288 17.45 4.29 0.82
CA PRO A 288 17.55 3.86 2.21
C PRO A 288 17.34 5.05 3.16
N LEU A 289 16.69 4.82 4.29
CA LEU A 289 16.51 5.86 5.31
C LEU A 289 17.83 6.13 6.02
N HIS A 290 18.21 7.40 6.08
CA HIS A 290 19.44 7.83 6.73
C HIS A 290 19.26 9.19 7.41
N PHE A 291 20.02 9.44 8.46
CA PHE A 291 20.19 10.77 9.02
C PHE A 291 20.98 11.67 8.05
N SER A 292 20.82 12.98 8.17
CA SER A 292 21.73 13.92 7.56
C SER A 292 23.13 13.81 8.17
N HIS A 293 24.14 14.40 7.51
CA HIS A 293 25.48 14.53 8.08
C HIS A 293 25.53 15.40 9.36
N SER A 294 24.46 16.16 9.66
CA SER A 294 24.33 16.89 10.92
C SER A 294 23.65 16.07 12.02
N GLY A 295 23.20 14.85 11.71
CA GLY A 295 22.47 14.00 12.65
C GLY A 295 20.99 14.34 12.78
N ASP A 296 20.39 14.96 11.76
CA ASP A 296 18.97 15.30 11.71
C ASP A 296 18.18 14.32 10.84
N PHE A 297 16.94 14.02 11.25
CA PHE A 297 15.96 13.24 10.50
C PHE A 297 14.56 13.73 10.84
N LYS A 298 13.71 13.97 9.84
CA LYS A 298 12.36 14.52 10.01
C LYS A 298 11.29 13.59 9.45
N ILE A 299 10.28 13.30 10.27
CA ILE A 299 9.11 12.51 9.89
C ILE A 299 7.86 13.41 9.88
N LEU A 300 7.11 13.39 8.78
CA LEU A 300 5.77 13.97 8.71
C LEU A 300 4.73 12.84 8.82
N GLN A 301 3.91 12.87 9.88
CA GLN A 301 2.79 11.95 10.04
C GLN A 301 1.53 12.53 9.37
N VAL A 302 0.92 11.73 8.50
CA VAL A 302 -0.33 12.03 7.80
C VAL A 302 -1.37 11.00 8.23
N ALA A 303 -2.34 11.43 9.01
CA ALA A 303 -3.41 10.56 9.50
C ALA A 303 -4.73 10.85 8.77
N ASP A 304 -5.50 9.79 8.49
CA ASP A 304 -6.91 9.89 8.15
C ASP A 304 -7.20 10.73 6.88
N LEU A 305 -6.66 10.30 5.73
CA LEU A 305 -6.92 10.97 4.45
C LEU A 305 -8.37 10.80 3.99
N HIS A 306 -8.97 9.62 4.21
CA HIS A 306 -10.35 9.32 3.81
C HIS A 306 -10.64 9.64 2.34
N PHE A 307 -9.74 9.25 1.42
CA PHE A 307 -9.94 9.49 0.00
C PHE A 307 -10.97 8.52 -0.59
N SER A 308 -11.68 8.99 -1.62
CA SER A 308 -12.75 8.26 -2.30
C SER A 308 -12.38 7.98 -3.75
N VAL A 309 -13.20 7.18 -4.46
CA VAL A 309 -13.04 7.02 -5.92
C VAL A 309 -13.28 8.37 -6.62
N SER A 310 -14.32 9.10 -6.22
CA SER A 310 -14.53 10.49 -6.66
C SER A 310 -13.64 11.46 -5.87
N GLN A 311 -13.63 12.74 -6.27
CA GLN A 311 -12.91 13.81 -5.57
C GLN A 311 -13.45 14.13 -4.16
N GLY A 312 -14.54 13.50 -3.74
CA GLY A 312 -15.13 13.69 -2.41
C GLY A 312 -15.79 15.06 -2.20
N LYS A 313 -16.44 15.20 -1.05
CA LYS A 313 -16.98 16.46 -0.54
C LYS A 313 -16.29 16.78 0.77
N CYS A 314 -16.04 18.06 1.02
CA CYS A 314 -15.50 18.45 2.32
C CYS A 314 -16.48 18.07 3.43
N ARG A 315 -15.91 17.59 4.54
CA ARG A 315 -16.64 17.35 5.78
C ARG A 315 -16.26 18.41 6.81
N ASP A 316 -17.25 18.85 7.57
CA ASP A 316 -17.08 19.70 8.76
C ASP A 316 -16.31 21.02 8.51
N VAL A 317 -16.56 21.66 7.36
CA VAL A 317 -16.05 23.00 7.01
C VAL A 317 -17.16 24.05 7.02
N ASP A 318 -16.81 25.33 7.22
CA ASP A 318 -17.74 26.47 7.25
C ASP A 318 -17.87 27.22 5.91
N PHE A 319 -17.23 26.73 4.85
CA PHE A 319 -17.27 27.30 3.50
C PHE A 319 -17.76 26.26 2.46
N PRO A 320 -18.41 26.70 1.36
CA PRO A 320 -18.74 25.80 0.26
C PRO A 320 -17.49 25.15 -0.32
N CYS A 321 -17.44 23.82 -0.31
CA CYS A 321 -16.31 23.07 -0.82
C CYS A 321 -16.78 21.80 -1.53
N ASP A 322 -16.26 21.61 -2.74
CA ASP A 322 -16.24 20.35 -3.48
C ASP A 322 -14.78 19.96 -3.76
N ASN A 323 -14.54 18.69 -4.09
CA ASN A 323 -13.22 18.14 -4.39
C ASN A 323 -12.25 18.12 -3.20
N SER A 324 -12.70 17.58 -2.08
CA SER A 324 -11.93 17.49 -0.83
C SER A 324 -10.62 16.74 -0.98
N ASP A 325 -10.54 15.72 -1.85
CA ASP A 325 -9.31 14.95 -2.08
C ASP A 325 -8.23 15.83 -2.72
N ASN A 326 -8.60 16.68 -3.68
CA ASN A 326 -7.68 17.62 -4.33
C ASN A 326 -7.23 18.75 -3.39
N LEU A 327 -8.15 19.29 -2.58
CA LEU A 327 -7.80 20.29 -1.56
C LEU A 327 -6.84 19.71 -0.52
N THR A 328 -7.11 18.49 -0.06
CA THR A 328 -6.24 17.77 0.88
C THR A 328 -4.88 17.50 0.25
N SER A 329 -4.84 17.06 -1.02
CA SER A 329 -3.58 16.84 -1.74
C SER A 329 -2.77 18.13 -1.91
N THR A 330 -3.44 19.26 -2.18
CA THR A 330 -2.79 20.58 -2.29
C THR A 330 -2.23 21.04 -0.95
N MET A 331 -3.03 20.89 0.12
CA MET A 331 -2.60 21.20 1.48
C MET A 331 -1.40 20.34 1.89
N LEU A 332 -1.47 19.02 1.70
CA LEU A 332 -0.37 18.10 1.97
C LEU A 332 0.89 18.48 1.18
N GLY A 333 0.76 18.82 -0.09
CA GLY A 333 1.88 19.31 -0.90
C GLY A 333 2.56 20.54 -0.29
N ARG A 334 1.78 21.56 0.13
CA ARG A 334 2.33 22.74 0.82
C ARG A 334 3.01 22.38 2.14
N MET A 335 2.44 21.47 2.92
CA MET A 335 3.02 21.04 4.19
C MET A 335 4.36 20.34 3.98
N ILE A 336 4.44 19.46 2.98
CA ILE A 336 5.69 18.79 2.61
C ILE A 336 6.73 19.80 2.15
N ASP A 337 6.35 20.80 1.34
CA ASP A 337 7.28 21.83 0.86
C ASP A 337 7.81 22.71 1.99
N ALA A 338 6.98 23.00 2.99
CA ALA A 338 7.35 23.80 4.15
C ALA A 338 8.21 23.01 5.15
N GLU A 339 7.84 21.75 5.42
CA GLU A 339 8.50 20.92 6.42
C GLU A 339 9.74 20.20 5.91
N LYS A 340 9.77 19.83 4.62
CA LYS A 340 10.84 19.05 3.99
C LYS A 340 11.18 17.78 4.79
N PRO A 341 10.21 16.87 4.99
CA PRO A 341 10.45 15.63 5.72
C PRO A 341 11.36 14.69 4.93
N ASP A 342 12.16 13.90 5.66
CA ASP A 342 12.95 12.80 5.10
C ASP A 342 12.09 11.52 4.93
N LEU A 343 10.98 11.43 5.68
CA LEU A 343 10.01 10.34 5.61
C LEU A 343 8.59 10.86 5.84
N VAL A 344 7.63 10.40 5.04
CA VAL A 344 6.19 10.56 5.33
C VAL A 344 5.61 9.24 5.84
N VAL A 345 4.85 9.28 6.94
CA VAL A 345 4.14 8.11 7.47
C VAL A 345 2.64 8.34 7.35
N PHE A 346 1.96 7.51 6.54
CA PHE A 346 0.51 7.47 6.46
C PHE A 346 -0.04 6.54 7.55
N SER A 347 -0.64 7.11 8.60
CA SER A 347 -1.00 6.38 9.83
C SER A 347 -2.44 5.82 9.84
N GLY A 348 -2.86 5.23 8.72
CA GLY A 348 -4.17 4.58 8.54
C GLY A 348 -5.27 5.47 7.95
N ASP A 349 -6.34 4.82 7.50
CA ASP A 349 -7.51 5.40 6.85
C ASP A 349 -7.14 6.29 5.66
N GLN A 350 -6.32 5.74 4.76
CA GLN A 350 -6.05 6.38 3.48
C GLN A 350 -7.30 6.40 2.60
N LEU A 351 -8.12 5.35 2.69
CA LEU A 351 -9.40 5.20 2.02
C LEU A 351 -10.54 5.55 2.98
N ASN A 352 -11.58 6.20 2.46
CA ASN A 352 -12.74 6.63 3.25
C ASN A 352 -13.62 5.46 3.75
N GLY A 353 -13.58 4.32 3.08
CA GLY A 353 -14.57 3.27 3.28
C GLY A 353 -15.98 3.75 2.90
N GLN A 354 -16.98 3.33 3.69
CA GLN A 354 -18.35 3.84 3.66
C GLN A 354 -19.02 3.85 2.27
N GLY A 355 -18.64 2.92 1.40
CA GLY A 355 -19.17 2.79 0.04
C GLY A 355 -18.66 3.81 -0.97
N THR A 356 -17.69 4.65 -0.61
CA THR A 356 -17.13 5.68 -1.52
C THR A 356 -15.72 5.35 -2.04
N SER A 357 -15.00 4.47 -1.35
CA SER A 357 -13.74 3.86 -1.80
C SER A 357 -13.94 2.43 -2.32
N TRP A 358 -15.07 2.17 -2.98
CA TRP A 358 -15.46 0.84 -3.48
C TRP A 358 -14.47 0.22 -4.47
N ASP A 359 -13.59 1.04 -5.05
CA ASP A 359 -12.44 0.62 -5.81
C ASP A 359 -11.12 1.13 -5.20
N PRO A 360 -10.49 0.34 -4.30
CA PRO A 360 -9.23 0.71 -3.66
C PRO A 360 -8.13 1.09 -4.64
N LYS A 361 -8.04 0.43 -5.79
CA LYS A 361 -6.97 0.70 -6.78
C LYS A 361 -7.00 2.14 -7.30
N SER A 362 -8.19 2.69 -7.60
CA SER A 362 -8.31 4.08 -8.07
C SER A 362 -7.95 5.08 -6.97
N VAL A 363 -8.20 4.74 -5.70
CA VAL A 363 -7.84 5.60 -4.55
C VAL A 363 -6.33 5.51 -4.25
N LEU A 364 -5.78 4.29 -4.27
CA LEU A 364 -4.35 4.05 -4.03
C LEU A 364 -3.46 4.66 -5.12
N ALA A 365 -3.97 4.83 -6.35
CA ALA A 365 -3.26 5.53 -7.42
C ALA A 365 -2.98 7.01 -7.09
N LYS A 366 -3.77 7.65 -6.21
CA LYS A 366 -3.70 9.10 -5.95
C LYS A 366 -3.22 9.48 -4.54
N PHE A 367 -3.46 8.67 -3.51
CA PHE A 367 -3.27 9.10 -2.11
C PHE A 367 -1.82 9.55 -1.78
N ALA A 368 -0.82 8.85 -2.31
CA ALA A 368 0.59 9.15 -2.05
C ALA A 368 1.20 10.15 -3.05
N ARG A 369 0.42 10.67 -4.01
CA ARG A 369 0.94 11.47 -5.14
C ARG A 369 1.80 12.65 -4.70
N ALA A 370 1.34 13.41 -3.70
CA ALA A 370 2.05 14.58 -3.20
C ALA A 370 3.47 14.25 -2.71
N VAL A 371 3.66 13.04 -2.18
CA VAL A 371 4.92 12.54 -1.65
C VAL A 371 5.78 11.96 -2.78
N THR A 372 5.17 11.17 -3.67
CA THR A 372 5.90 10.50 -4.75
C THR A 372 6.42 11.45 -5.83
N GLU A 373 5.69 12.52 -6.14
CA GLU A 373 6.14 13.58 -7.06
C GLU A 373 7.39 14.33 -6.54
N ARG A 374 7.62 14.30 -5.22
CA ARG A 374 8.77 14.95 -4.57
C ARG A 374 9.94 14.00 -4.31
N GLY A 375 9.80 12.73 -4.67
CA GLY A 375 10.85 11.73 -4.44
C GLY A 375 11.08 11.38 -2.97
N ILE A 376 10.08 11.64 -2.11
CA ILE A 376 10.20 11.40 -0.67
C ILE A 376 9.79 9.96 -0.35
N PRO A 377 10.62 9.21 0.40
CA PRO A 377 10.22 7.90 0.92
C PRO A 377 8.97 7.98 1.79
N TRP A 378 8.12 6.96 1.73
CA TRP A 378 6.95 6.88 2.59
C TRP A 378 6.64 5.47 3.09
N ALA A 379 6.06 5.42 4.28
CA ALA A 379 5.55 4.21 4.91
C ALA A 379 4.05 4.36 5.18
N ALA A 380 3.34 3.26 5.32
CA ALA A 380 1.91 3.25 5.60
C ALA A 380 1.51 2.05 6.47
N ILE A 381 0.47 2.27 7.26
CA ILE A 381 -0.26 1.26 8.02
C ILE A 381 -1.74 1.35 7.63
N PHE A 382 -2.47 0.26 7.81
CA PHE A 382 -3.92 0.24 7.60
C PHE A 382 -4.66 0.81 8.81
N GLY A 383 -5.78 1.48 8.53
CA GLY A 383 -6.82 1.80 9.47
C GLY A 383 -8.06 0.93 9.31
N ASN A 384 -9.11 1.25 10.07
CA ASN A 384 -10.34 0.46 10.07
C ASN A 384 -11.16 0.67 8.79
N HIS A 385 -11.12 1.85 8.17
CA HIS A 385 -11.87 2.17 6.95
C HIS A 385 -11.24 1.58 5.69
N ASP A 386 -9.92 1.36 5.69
CA ASP A 386 -9.19 0.92 4.49
C ASP A 386 -9.67 -0.40 3.89
N SER A 387 -10.35 -1.23 4.67
CA SER A 387 -10.83 -2.56 4.23
C SER A 387 -12.33 -2.77 4.39
N GLU A 388 -13.10 -1.68 4.54
CA GLU A 388 -14.56 -1.78 4.63
C GLU A 388 -15.23 -2.20 3.32
N VAL A 389 -14.66 -1.77 2.18
CA VAL A 389 -15.27 -1.97 0.86
C VAL A 389 -14.21 -2.29 -0.19
N GLY A 390 -14.58 -3.13 -1.15
CA GLY A 390 -13.73 -3.49 -2.28
C GLY A 390 -12.75 -4.60 -1.92
N THR A 391 -11.48 -4.37 -2.27
CA THR A 391 -10.38 -5.32 -2.10
C THR A 391 -9.85 -5.36 -0.66
N GLY A 392 -9.44 -6.54 -0.18
CA GLY A 392 -8.86 -6.72 1.16
C GLY A 392 -7.40 -6.29 1.31
N ARG A 393 -6.91 -6.20 2.56
CA ARG A 393 -5.56 -5.71 2.93
C ARG A 393 -4.40 -6.39 2.19
N VAL A 394 -4.47 -7.70 1.97
CA VAL A 394 -3.40 -8.48 1.32
C VAL A 394 -3.15 -8.02 -0.12
N GLU A 395 -4.20 -7.68 -0.87
CA GLU A 395 -4.02 -7.19 -2.24
C GLU A 395 -3.67 -5.69 -2.23
N GLN A 396 -4.24 -4.90 -1.30
CA GLN A 396 -3.89 -3.48 -1.15
C GLN A 396 -2.41 -3.27 -0.77
N ILE A 397 -1.83 -4.10 0.09
CA ILE A 397 -0.41 -3.94 0.47
C ILE A 397 0.52 -4.24 -0.71
N GLU A 398 0.17 -5.19 -1.57
CA GLU A 398 0.93 -5.45 -2.80
C GLU A 398 0.81 -4.29 -3.80
N MET A 399 -0.36 -3.65 -3.88
CA MET A 399 -0.53 -2.40 -4.62
C MET A 399 0.34 -1.28 -4.04
N MET A 400 0.34 -1.07 -2.73
CA MET A 400 1.14 -0.03 -2.07
C MET A 400 2.65 -0.26 -2.23
N LYS A 401 3.12 -1.51 -2.20
CA LYS A 401 4.52 -1.88 -2.48
C LYS A 401 4.94 -1.55 -3.91
N ALA A 402 4.00 -1.61 -4.85
CA ALA A 402 4.23 -1.33 -6.27
C ALA A 402 4.17 0.17 -6.62
N LEU A 403 4.02 1.06 -5.64
CA LEU A 403 4.03 2.51 -5.85
C LEU A 403 5.45 3.12 -5.69
N PRO A 404 5.73 4.24 -6.38
CA PRO A 404 7.01 4.93 -6.26
C PRO A 404 7.37 5.27 -4.81
N TYR A 405 8.65 5.12 -4.46
CA TYR A 405 9.21 5.50 -3.15
C TYR A 405 8.53 4.85 -1.92
N SER A 406 7.78 3.77 -2.13
CA SER A 406 7.16 3.01 -1.04
C SER A 406 8.19 2.22 -0.25
N LEU A 407 8.12 2.32 1.07
CA LEU A 407 8.84 1.48 2.04
C LEU A 407 7.92 0.46 2.72
N VAL A 408 6.66 0.39 2.28
CA VAL A 408 5.66 -0.54 2.83
C VAL A 408 6.13 -1.97 2.65
N GLN A 409 5.98 -2.78 3.69
CA GLN A 409 6.24 -4.21 3.62
C GLN A 409 5.01 -4.98 4.07
N ARG A 410 4.81 -6.17 3.52
CA ARG A 410 3.69 -7.06 3.89
C ARG A 410 3.82 -7.55 5.34
N GLY A 411 5.05 -7.79 5.79
CA GLY A 411 5.30 -8.48 7.05
C GLY A 411 5.10 -10.00 6.94
N PRO A 412 5.31 -10.72 8.06
CA PRO A 412 5.12 -12.18 8.14
C PRO A 412 3.72 -12.63 7.71
N GLU A 413 3.59 -13.84 7.14
CA GLU A 413 2.31 -14.38 6.68
C GLU A 413 1.44 -14.94 7.81
N ASP A 414 2.07 -15.31 8.91
CA ASP A 414 1.53 -16.05 10.04
C ASP A 414 1.23 -15.19 11.28
N ILE A 415 1.40 -13.87 11.17
CA ILE A 415 1.11 -12.90 12.22
C ILE A 415 -0.19 -12.14 11.87
N HIS A 416 -1.06 -11.92 12.87
CA HIS A 416 -2.34 -11.21 12.70
C HIS A 416 -2.16 -9.85 12.03
N GLY A 417 -3.11 -9.50 11.15
CA GLY A 417 -3.08 -8.29 10.35
C GLY A 417 -2.13 -8.37 9.15
N VAL A 418 -1.99 -7.26 8.43
CA VAL A 418 -1.12 -7.13 7.25
C VAL A 418 -0.38 -5.81 7.34
N GLY A 419 0.92 -5.81 7.07
CA GLY A 419 1.73 -4.59 7.22
C GLY A 419 2.37 -4.45 8.60
N ASN A 420 2.72 -5.57 9.23
CA ASN A 420 3.61 -5.58 10.41
C ASN A 420 5.07 -5.58 9.95
N TYR A 421 5.80 -4.47 10.10
CA TYR A 421 7.19 -4.38 9.63
C TYR A 421 8.03 -3.35 10.40
N VAL A 422 9.35 -3.43 10.19
CA VAL A 422 10.35 -2.59 10.85
C VAL A 422 11.19 -1.88 9.80
N LEU A 423 11.35 -0.56 9.94
CA LEU A 423 12.30 0.24 9.17
C LEU A 423 13.41 0.74 10.10
N LYS A 424 14.63 0.80 9.57
CA LYS A 424 15.83 1.25 10.28
C LYS A 424 16.38 2.49 9.59
N VAL A 425 16.70 3.53 10.36
CA VAL A 425 17.36 4.73 9.86
C VAL A 425 18.84 4.66 10.23
N MET A 426 19.69 4.80 9.21
CA MET A 426 21.14 4.62 9.35
C MET A 426 21.87 5.95 9.50
N SER A 427 23.10 5.90 9.99
CA SER A 427 24.00 7.06 10.03
C SER A 427 24.45 7.47 8.63
N ALA A 428 24.77 8.76 8.49
CA ALA A 428 25.22 9.33 7.21
C ALA A 428 26.65 8.89 6.83
N ASP A 429 27.48 8.57 7.82
CA ASP A 429 28.86 8.18 7.60
C ASP A 429 28.97 6.75 7.05
N ALA A 430 30.18 6.36 6.65
CA ALA A 430 30.44 5.08 6.01
C ALA A 430 30.08 3.86 6.89
N SER A 431 30.01 4.01 8.22
CA SER A 431 29.65 2.93 9.13
C SER A 431 28.21 2.42 8.95
N LYS A 432 27.30 3.23 8.37
CA LYS A 432 25.88 2.91 8.20
C LYS A 432 25.25 2.43 9.52
N MET A 433 25.66 3.02 10.64
CA MET A 433 25.23 2.60 11.97
C MET A 433 23.71 2.75 12.09
N HIS A 434 23.02 1.76 12.65
CA HIS A 434 21.58 1.86 12.91
C HIS A 434 21.32 2.80 14.09
N LEU A 435 20.64 3.93 13.84
CA LEU A 435 20.47 5.01 14.82
C LEU A 435 19.01 5.28 15.24
N LEU A 436 18.03 4.78 14.49
CA LEU A 436 16.61 4.90 14.85
C LEU A 436 15.80 3.72 14.30
N THR A 437 14.95 3.14 15.14
CA THR A 437 14.02 2.06 14.74
C THR A 437 12.59 2.61 14.58
N LEU A 438 11.91 2.24 13.50
CA LEU A 438 10.52 2.56 13.25
C LEU A 438 9.70 1.27 13.13
N TYR A 439 8.74 1.06 14.03
CA TYR A 439 7.84 -0.09 14.03
C TYR A 439 6.48 0.29 13.43
N PHE A 440 5.94 -0.56 12.56
CA PHE A 440 4.63 -0.39 11.93
C PHE A 440 3.80 -1.64 12.21
N LEU A 441 2.62 -1.47 12.80
CA LEU A 441 1.74 -2.58 13.16
C LEU A 441 0.32 -2.35 12.63
N ASP A 442 -0.33 -3.44 12.21
CA ASP A 442 -1.75 -3.43 11.86
C ASP A 442 -2.59 -3.64 13.13
N SER A 443 -3.25 -2.57 13.60
CA SER A 443 -4.14 -2.64 14.77
C SER A 443 -5.49 -3.32 14.51
N GLY A 444 -5.71 -3.84 13.29
CA GLY A 444 -6.96 -4.47 12.88
C GLY A 444 -8.00 -3.47 12.36
N SER A 445 -9.23 -3.93 12.18
CA SER A 445 -10.37 -3.10 11.76
C SER A 445 -11.48 -3.21 12.82
N TYR A 446 -12.42 -4.14 12.65
CA TYR A 446 -13.52 -4.35 13.59
C TYR A 446 -13.51 -5.78 14.13
N SER A 447 -13.60 -5.93 15.45
CA SER A 447 -13.64 -7.24 16.14
C SER A 447 -15.05 -7.80 16.29
N ASN A 448 -16.06 -6.94 16.29
CA ASN A 448 -17.46 -7.34 16.44
C ASN A 448 -18.41 -6.42 15.66
N GLY A 449 -19.53 -6.97 15.22
CA GLY A 449 -20.57 -6.27 14.49
C GLY A 449 -21.75 -7.18 14.16
N PHE A 450 -22.75 -6.64 13.47
CA PHE A 450 -23.90 -7.41 13.00
C PHE A 450 -24.25 -7.02 11.57
N TYR A 451 -24.83 -7.94 10.81
CA TYR A 451 -25.38 -7.61 9.50
C TYR A 451 -26.78 -7.05 9.65
N ASN A 452 -27.05 -5.90 9.05
CA ASN A 452 -28.40 -5.35 8.99
C ASN A 452 -29.27 -6.17 8.01
N PHE A 453 -30.56 -5.86 7.93
CA PHE A 453 -31.52 -6.56 7.06
C PHE A 453 -31.12 -6.53 5.57
N TRP A 454 -30.34 -5.55 5.14
CA TRP A 454 -29.85 -5.39 3.76
C TRP A 454 -28.49 -6.05 3.52
N GLY A 455 -27.95 -6.78 4.50
CA GLY A 455 -26.67 -7.46 4.39
C GLY A 455 -25.44 -6.56 4.57
N ALA A 456 -25.60 -5.30 5.00
CA ALA A 456 -24.47 -4.44 5.32
C ALA A 456 -23.98 -4.70 6.75
N PHE A 457 -22.66 -4.86 6.91
CA PHE A 457 -22.02 -5.05 8.20
C PHE A 457 -22.03 -3.74 8.99
N MET A 458 -22.54 -3.79 10.22
CA MET A 458 -22.61 -2.68 11.17
C MET A 458 -21.63 -2.97 12.31
N PRO A 459 -20.47 -2.30 12.35
CA PRO A 459 -19.47 -2.53 13.39
C PRO A 459 -19.95 -2.04 14.76
N THR A 460 -19.50 -2.72 15.82
CA THR A 460 -19.85 -2.39 17.22
C THR A 460 -18.65 -2.31 18.17
N ALA A 461 -17.51 -2.84 17.74
CA ALA A 461 -16.24 -2.75 18.45
C ALA A 461 -15.06 -2.79 17.48
N TYR A 462 -14.06 -1.95 17.75
CA TYR A 462 -12.77 -1.98 17.07
C TYR A 462 -11.96 -3.21 17.44
N ASP A 463 -11.09 -3.62 16.52
CA ASP A 463 -10.08 -4.65 16.75
C ASP A 463 -8.86 -4.10 17.50
N TRP A 464 -7.96 -4.99 17.93
CA TRP A 464 -6.77 -4.65 18.70
C TRP A 464 -5.56 -5.50 18.30
N ILE A 465 -4.37 -5.05 18.71
CA ILE A 465 -3.10 -5.78 18.52
C ILE A 465 -3.12 -7.08 19.31
N ARG A 466 -2.89 -8.20 18.60
CA ARG A 466 -3.02 -9.58 19.11
C ARG A 466 -1.73 -10.12 19.70
N GLN A 467 -1.85 -11.16 20.54
CA GLN A 467 -0.70 -11.78 21.22
C GLN A 467 0.44 -12.21 20.28
N ASP A 468 0.14 -12.74 19.09
CA ASP A 468 1.17 -13.10 18.09
C ASP A 468 1.94 -11.87 17.57
N GLN A 469 1.27 -10.73 17.39
CA GLN A 469 1.93 -9.46 17.08
C GLN A 469 2.79 -8.96 18.25
N ILE A 470 2.38 -9.19 19.50
CA ILE A 470 3.19 -8.89 20.70
C ILE A 470 4.49 -9.69 20.66
N ASP A 471 4.36 -11.00 20.44
CA ASP A 471 5.49 -11.94 20.43
C ASP A 471 6.45 -11.62 19.29
N TRP A 472 5.91 -11.34 18.09
CA TRP A 472 6.67 -10.87 16.94
C TRP A 472 7.42 -9.56 17.24
N PHE A 473 6.74 -8.55 17.80
CA PHE A 473 7.38 -7.28 18.13
C PHE A 473 8.54 -7.48 19.12
N LEU A 474 8.35 -8.28 20.17
CA LEU A 474 9.41 -8.56 21.15
C LEU A 474 10.59 -9.31 20.52
N GLN A 475 10.32 -10.20 19.56
CA GLN A 475 11.37 -10.86 18.78
C GLN A 475 12.17 -9.87 17.93
N GLU A 476 11.48 -8.98 17.19
CA GLU A 476 12.12 -7.94 16.38
C GLU A 476 12.96 -7.00 17.25
N SER A 477 12.38 -6.50 18.35
CA SER A 477 13.07 -5.68 19.35
C SER A 477 14.30 -6.41 19.90
N GLY A 478 14.19 -7.68 20.27
CA GLY A 478 15.30 -8.49 20.76
C GLY A 478 16.44 -8.67 19.75
N SER A 479 16.16 -8.55 18.44
CA SER A 479 17.16 -8.61 17.38
C SER A 479 17.95 -7.31 17.19
N ILE A 480 17.48 -6.19 17.76
CA ILE A 480 18.15 -4.89 17.64
C ILE A 480 19.38 -4.86 18.53
N SER A 481 20.55 -4.72 17.91
CA SER A 481 21.82 -4.60 18.63
C SER A 481 21.94 -3.25 19.35
N PRO A 482 22.35 -3.24 20.62
CA PRO A 482 22.76 -2.02 21.31
C PRO A 482 23.97 -1.36 20.63
N ILE A 483 24.01 -0.03 20.66
CA ILE A 483 25.13 0.78 20.18
C ILE A 483 25.66 1.65 21.32
N GLU A 484 26.87 2.18 21.18
CA GLU A 484 27.36 3.20 22.09
C GLU A 484 26.61 4.52 21.83
N ARG A 485 25.96 5.03 22.87
CA ARG A 485 25.14 6.24 22.83
C ARG A 485 25.69 7.30 23.78
N PRO A 486 25.74 8.58 23.34
CA PRO A 486 25.33 9.06 22.03
C PRO A 486 26.34 8.71 20.94
N PHE A 487 25.83 8.47 19.73
CA PHE A 487 26.64 8.15 18.57
C PHE A 487 27.51 9.33 18.16
N SER A 488 28.76 9.05 17.80
CA SER A 488 29.68 10.01 17.17
C SER A 488 30.09 9.45 15.82
N PRO A 489 29.89 10.18 14.70
CA PRO A 489 30.24 9.70 13.37
C PRO A 489 31.73 9.36 13.27
N ASP A 490 32.05 8.29 12.55
CA ASP A 490 33.43 8.00 12.16
C ASP A 490 33.86 9.02 11.10
N THR A 491 34.36 10.17 11.57
CA THR A 491 35.11 11.08 10.72
C THR A 491 36.47 10.44 10.46
N ALA A 492 36.61 9.69 9.37
CA ALA A 492 37.90 9.24 8.90
C ALA A 492 38.84 10.46 8.79
N LYS A 493 39.73 10.64 9.77
CA LYS A 493 41.05 11.31 9.81
C LYS A 493 41.42 12.51 8.90
N ASP A 494 40.56 13.12 8.09
CA ASP A 494 41.01 13.96 6.96
C ASP A 494 40.28 15.28 6.72
N PHE A 495 39.86 16.00 7.76
CA PHE A 495 39.66 17.44 7.62
C PHE A 495 40.36 18.22 8.73
N GLY A 496 41.57 18.68 8.41
CA GLY A 496 42.31 19.65 9.19
C GLY A 496 41.56 20.97 9.38
N ASP A 497 41.76 21.52 10.58
CA ASP A 497 41.65 22.94 11.00
C ASP A 497 40.36 23.74 10.74
N SER A 498 39.27 23.13 10.24
CA SER A 498 38.01 23.86 10.02
C SER A 498 36.83 23.46 10.93
N TRP A 499 36.97 22.37 11.70
CA TRP A 499 35.87 21.82 12.52
C TRP A 499 35.96 22.11 14.02
N THR A 500 37.08 22.66 14.50
CA THR A 500 37.33 22.93 15.93
C THR A 500 36.44 24.03 16.53
N LYS A 501 35.67 24.77 15.72
CA LYS A 501 34.74 25.81 16.20
C LYS A 501 33.29 25.33 16.45
N ARG A 502 32.92 24.12 16.02
CA ARG A 502 31.58 23.54 16.29
C ARG A 502 31.56 22.49 17.39
N GLN A 503 32.74 21.98 17.79
CA GLN A 503 32.88 21.06 18.91
C GLN A 503 32.59 21.72 20.28
N GLU A 504 32.57 23.04 20.40
CA GLU A 504 32.26 23.72 21.68
C GLU A 504 30.76 23.65 22.05
N ASP A 505 29.84 23.41 21.11
CA ASP A 505 28.40 23.26 21.37
C ASP A 505 27.91 21.79 21.40
N GLN A 506 28.75 20.85 20.95
CA GLN A 506 28.53 19.41 21.10
C GLN A 506 29.22 18.93 22.38
N VAL A 507 28.50 19.02 23.49
CA VAL A 507 28.89 18.47 24.79
C VAL A 507 29.37 17.03 24.60
N THR A 508 30.67 16.78 24.78
CA THR A 508 31.18 15.44 25.08
C THR A 508 30.41 14.93 26.30
N PRO A 509 29.61 13.86 26.18
CA PRO A 509 28.86 13.34 27.31
C PRO A 509 29.86 12.81 28.33
N THR A 510 29.69 13.20 29.59
CA THR A 510 30.49 12.66 30.70
C THR A 510 30.24 11.17 30.97
N THR A 511 29.26 10.55 30.28
CA THR A 511 28.90 9.12 30.38
C THR A 511 28.34 8.62 29.06
N THR A 512 29.00 7.66 28.42
CA THR A 512 28.45 6.88 27.31
C THR A 512 27.71 5.66 27.85
N LYS A 513 26.66 5.21 27.15
CA LYS A 513 25.90 3.99 27.52
C LYS A 513 25.77 3.04 26.33
N LEU A 514 25.78 1.74 26.60
CA LEU A 514 25.45 0.73 25.61
C LEU A 514 23.93 0.48 25.66
N ALA A 515 23.21 0.98 24.66
CA ALA A 515 21.77 0.90 24.57
C ALA A 515 21.30 0.82 23.11
N LYS A 516 20.14 0.20 22.88
CA LYS A 516 19.51 0.17 21.57
C LYS A 516 19.21 1.59 21.08
N PRO A 517 19.15 1.82 19.76
CA PRO A 517 18.58 3.03 19.18
C PRO A 517 17.21 3.37 19.76
N ASN A 518 16.90 4.66 19.86
CA ASN A 518 15.55 5.09 20.19
C ASN A 518 14.56 4.57 19.13
N ALA A 519 13.33 4.28 19.55
CA ALA A 519 12.31 3.74 18.65
C ALA A 519 10.99 4.51 18.68
N LEU A 520 10.37 4.64 17.52
CA LEU A 520 8.99 5.11 17.33
C LEU A 520 8.13 3.98 16.78
N MET A 521 6.86 3.95 17.16
CA MET A 521 5.91 2.94 16.72
C MET A 521 4.65 3.59 16.15
N PHE A 522 4.12 3.04 15.06
CA PHE A 522 2.93 3.53 14.38
C PHE A 522 1.90 2.41 14.25
N PHE A 523 0.68 2.67 14.70
CA PHE A 523 -0.51 1.85 14.42
C PHE A 523 -1.75 2.75 14.50
N HIS A 524 -2.85 2.36 13.84
CA HIS A 524 -3.93 3.31 13.58
C HIS A 524 -4.83 3.54 14.81
N ILE A 525 -5.40 2.45 15.35
CA ILE A 525 -6.37 2.49 16.45
C ILE A 525 -5.61 2.66 17.78
N PRO A 526 -5.89 3.71 18.57
CA PRO A 526 -5.14 4.00 19.79
C PRO A 526 -5.34 2.93 20.86
N LEU A 527 -4.36 2.79 21.74
CA LEU A 527 -4.47 1.89 22.90
C LEU A 527 -5.38 2.49 23.97
N PRO A 528 -6.01 1.68 24.84
CA PRO A 528 -6.73 2.16 26.01
C PRO A 528 -5.89 3.09 26.90
N GLU A 529 -4.59 2.84 27.01
CA GLU A 529 -3.66 3.60 27.85
C GLU A 529 -3.51 5.06 27.41
N SER A 530 -3.83 5.38 26.14
CA SER A 530 -3.86 6.75 25.60
C SER A 530 -4.82 7.66 26.38
N TYR A 531 -5.80 7.06 27.08
CA TYR A 531 -6.83 7.76 27.85
C TYR A 531 -6.61 7.68 29.36
N THR A 532 -5.52 7.06 29.82
CA THR A 532 -5.18 6.99 31.26
C THR A 532 -4.49 8.28 31.73
N PRO A 533 -4.43 8.54 33.06
CA PRO A 533 -3.78 9.74 33.58
C PRO A 533 -2.31 9.84 33.14
N ALA A 534 -1.89 11.05 32.75
CA ALA A 534 -0.53 11.31 32.32
C ALA A 534 0.47 11.28 33.49
N ASP A 535 1.73 10.97 33.16
CA ASP A 535 2.87 11.24 34.02
C ASP A 535 2.93 12.73 34.38
N VAL A 536 3.58 13.06 35.50
CA VAL A 536 3.74 14.46 35.95
C VAL A 536 5.19 14.90 35.78
N ASP A 537 5.41 16.06 35.17
CA ASP A 537 6.75 16.66 35.12
C ASP A 537 7.18 17.03 36.53
N SER A 538 8.23 16.37 37.04
CA SER A 538 8.73 16.60 38.40
C SER A 538 9.25 18.02 38.64
N ARG A 539 9.60 18.76 37.57
CA ARG A 539 10.08 20.15 37.65
C ARG A 539 8.95 21.17 37.77
N THR A 540 7.82 20.91 37.10
CA THR A 540 6.71 21.88 37.00
C THR A 540 5.45 21.46 37.77
N GLY A 541 5.35 20.19 38.16
CA GLY A 541 4.16 19.60 38.77
C GLY A 541 2.96 19.49 37.84
N LYS A 542 3.13 19.72 36.53
CA LYS A 542 2.05 19.64 35.55
C LYS A 542 2.00 18.27 34.88
N PRO A 543 0.80 17.78 34.51
CA PRO A 543 0.67 16.59 33.67
C PRO A 543 1.41 16.76 32.34
N LEU A 544 2.07 15.69 31.90
CA LEU A 544 2.71 15.59 30.59
C LEU A 544 1.67 15.19 29.54
N ASP A 545 0.76 16.12 29.30
CA ASP A 545 -0.34 16.00 28.35
C ASP A 545 -0.51 17.34 27.64
N VAL A 546 -0.13 17.38 26.36
CA VAL A 546 -0.05 18.62 25.59
C VAL A 546 -0.85 18.47 24.31
N GLY A 547 -1.81 19.37 24.11
CA GLY A 547 -2.71 19.41 22.95
C GLY A 547 -4.18 19.22 23.32
N ILE A 548 -5.02 19.04 22.31
CA ILE A 548 -6.48 18.96 22.39
C ILE A 548 -6.91 17.49 22.47
N HIS A 549 -7.83 17.20 23.40
CA HIS A 549 -8.48 15.91 23.58
C HIS A 549 -9.87 16.11 24.21
N GLY A 550 -10.71 15.07 24.18
CA GLY A 550 -12.07 15.11 24.76
C GLY A 550 -13.14 15.78 23.90
N GLU A 551 -12.78 16.19 22.69
CA GLU A 551 -13.70 16.72 21.67
C GLU A 551 -14.47 15.60 20.93
N GLU A 552 -14.04 14.34 21.12
CA GLU A 552 -14.68 13.13 20.61
C GLU A 552 -14.61 12.00 21.64
N ALA A 553 -15.38 10.93 21.41
CA ALA A 553 -15.34 9.75 22.25
C ALA A 553 -14.02 8.99 22.11
N ALA A 554 -13.62 8.24 23.13
CA ALA A 554 -12.42 7.42 23.08
C ALA A 554 -12.49 6.40 21.94
N GLY A 555 -11.56 6.48 21.00
CA GLY A 555 -11.48 5.63 19.80
C GLY A 555 -10.71 4.32 20.01
N ASN A 556 -10.33 3.98 21.25
CA ASN A 556 -9.62 2.72 21.49
C ASN A 556 -10.52 1.49 21.38
N ALA A 557 -9.90 0.34 21.13
CA ALA A 557 -10.55 -0.95 21.25
C ALA A 557 -11.04 -1.23 22.67
N LYS A 558 -12.17 -1.96 22.78
CA LYS A 558 -12.71 -2.44 24.07
C LYS A 558 -12.00 -3.71 24.56
N GLY A 559 -11.45 -4.50 23.63
CA GLY A 559 -10.62 -5.67 23.92
C GLY A 559 -9.14 -5.29 23.91
N THR A 560 -8.33 -6.08 24.60
CA THR A 560 -6.87 -5.95 24.62
C THR A 560 -6.23 -7.29 24.97
N ASP A 561 -5.11 -7.61 24.33
CA ASP A 561 -4.25 -8.72 24.73
C ASP A 561 -3.11 -8.24 25.67
N GLY A 562 -3.13 -6.97 26.08
CA GLY A 562 -2.16 -6.35 26.99
C GLY A 562 -0.90 -5.86 26.28
N PHE A 563 -1.02 -5.30 25.07
CA PHE A 563 0.14 -4.84 24.28
C PHE A 563 0.98 -3.79 25.02
N PHE A 564 0.35 -2.85 25.74
CA PHE A 564 1.08 -1.84 26.49
C PHE A 564 1.96 -2.46 27.57
N GLU A 565 1.41 -3.33 28.42
CA GLU A 565 2.13 -3.94 29.53
C GLU A 565 3.10 -5.03 29.08
N LYS A 566 2.66 -5.93 28.20
CA LYS A 566 3.45 -7.10 27.80
C LYS A 566 4.54 -6.75 26.79
N ALA A 567 4.32 -5.74 25.96
CA ALA A 567 5.23 -5.35 24.89
C ALA A 567 5.98 -4.07 25.23
N LEU A 568 5.27 -2.93 25.31
CA LEU A 568 5.89 -1.61 25.39
C LEU A 568 6.64 -1.39 26.71
N LEU A 569 6.08 -1.87 27.83
CA LEU A 569 6.76 -1.83 29.13
C LEU A 569 7.78 -2.98 29.33
N THR A 570 7.86 -3.96 28.44
CA THR A 570 8.85 -5.05 28.55
C THR A 570 10.07 -4.79 27.67
N ALA A 571 9.89 -4.13 26.52
CA ALA A 571 10.97 -3.77 25.62
C ALA A 571 11.86 -2.66 26.23
N LEU A 572 13.02 -3.03 26.73
CA LEU A 572 14.02 -2.12 27.30
C LEU A 572 15.08 -1.76 26.28
N GLU A 573 15.61 -0.54 26.39
CA GLU A 573 16.75 -0.12 25.54
C GLU A 573 18.07 -0.77 25.99
N SER A 574 18.18 -1.24 27.24
CA SER A 574 19.34 -1.94 27.75
C SER A 574 18.94 -2.97 28.80
N GLU A 575 19.64 -4.11 28.85
CA GLU A 575 19.45 -5.11 29.90
C GLU A 575 20.01 -4.66 31.26
N HIS A 576 20.86 -3.63 31.27
CA HIS A 576 21.53 -3.15 32.48
C HIS A 576 20.71 -2.05 33.17
N VAL A 577 19.98 -2.42 34.22
CA VAL A 577 19.04 -1.55 34.97
C VAL A 577 19.73 -0.58 35.96
N SER A 578 21.05 -0.41 35.88
CA SER A 578 21.83 0.30 36.92
C SER A 578 21.46 1.78 37.10
N SER A 579 20.81 2.40 36.09
CA SER A 579 20.39 3.81 36.08
C SER A 579 18.87 4.02 36.00
N GLY A 580 18.06 2.97 36.22
CA GLY A 580 16.61 3.00 36.04
C GLY A 580 16.13 2.15 34.88
N ILE A 581 14.81 1.98 34.75
CA ILE A 581 14.19 1.18 33.70
C ILE A 581 13.85 2.11 32.53
N GLU A 582 14.72 2.18 31.52
CA GLU A 582 14.45 2.92 30.27
C GLU A 582 13.82 2.01 29.19
N ARG A 583 12.76 2.50 28.55
CA ARG A 583 12.01 1.79 27.50
C ARG A 583 12.67 1.98 26.15
N GLU A 584 12.64 0.97 25.29
CA GLU A 584 13.10 1.09 23.90
C GLU A 584 12.18 2.02 23.10
N ILE A 585 10.87 1.75 23.15
CA ILE A 585 9.86 2.58 22.49
C ILE A 585 9.70 3.88 23.26
N LYS A 586 9.96 4.99 22.59
CA LYS A 586 9.82 6.33 23.15
C LYS A 586 8.50 6.98 22.77
N VAL A 587 8.02 6.71 21.55
CA VAL A 587 6.78 7.28 21.02
C VAL A 587 5.95 6.20 20.35
N VAL A 588 4.66 6.21 20.63
CA VAL A 588 3.62 5.53 19.88
C VAL A 588 2.76 6.61 19.22
N ALA A 589 2.58 6.49 17.91
CA ALA A 589 1.86 7.45 17.09
C ALA A 589 0.62 6.80 16.47
N ASN A 590 -0.54 7.46 16.62
CA ASN A 590 -1.84 6.95 16.18
C ASN A 590 -2.56 7.93 15.25
N GLY A 591 -3.49 7.39 14.46
CA GLY A 591 -4.50 8.16 13.70
C GLY A 591 -5.86 8.00 14.38
N HIS A 592 -6.89 7.71 13.58
CA HIS A 592 -8.23 7.22 13.97
C HIS A 592 -9.13 8.23 14.67
N CYS A 593 -8.57 8.99 15.61
CA CYS A 593 -9.24 10.07 16.31
C CYS A 593 -8.97 11.39 15.56
N HIS A 594 -10.03 12.01 15.04
CA HIS A 594 -9.90 13.11 14.10
C HIS A 594 -9.81 14.49 14.78
N LEU A 595 -10.25 14.57 16.04
CA LEU A 595 -10.28 15.79 16.86
C LEU A 595 -9.30 15.74 18.04
N THR A 596 -8.83 14.55 18.37
CA THR A 596 -7.79 14.29 19.36
C THR A 596 -6.43 14.43 18.69
N GLU A 597 -5.58 15.26 19.26
CA GLU A 597 -4.27 15.59 18.68
C GLU A 597 -3.21 15.79 19.77
N ASN A 598 -3.50 15.41 21.01
CA ASN A 598 -2.56 15.54 22.11
C ASN A 598 -1.43 14.51 22.03
N CYS A 599 -0.32 14.83 22.70
CA CYS A 599 0.71 13.88 23.09
C CYS A 599 0.69 13.74 24.61
N ARG A 600 0.49 12.52 25.10
CA ARG A 600 0.43 12.19 26.52
C ARG A 600 1.52 11.20 26.89
N ARG A 601 2.29 11.47 27.95
CA ARG A 601 3.24 10.49 28.49
C ARG A 601 2.58 9.60 29.53
N VAL A 602 2.68 8.28 29.36
CA VAL A 602 2.19 7.28 30.31
C VAL A 602 3.31 6.28 30.57
N ASN A 603 3.73 6.15 31.83
CA ASN A 603 4.81 5.24 32.23
C ASN A 603 6.10 5.40 31.40
N GLY A 604 6.44 6.65 31.07
CA GLY A 604 7.64 7.00 30.30
C GLY A 604 7.51 6.88 28.77
N ILE A 605 6.35 6.51 28.24
CA ILE A 605 6.11 6.37 26.79
C ILE A 605 5.14 7.46 26.32
N TRP A 606 5.48 8.14 25.24
CA TRP A 606 4.62 9.16 24.63
C TRP A 606 3.60 8.53 23.68
N LEU A 607 2.32 8.73 23.96
CA LEU A 607 1.19 8.33 23.11
C LEU A 607 0.67 9.59 22.40
N CYS A 608 0.85 9.64 21.09
CA CYS A 608 0.65 10.85 20.29
C CYS A 608 -0.34 10.63 19.16
N PHE A 609 -1.36 11.47 19.08
CA PHE A 609 -2.31 11.45 17.97
C PHE A 609 -1.82 12.34 16.82
N GLY A 610 -2.00 11.90 15.58
CA GLY A 610 -1.59 12.61 14.37
C GLY A 610 -2.38 13.90 14.10
N GLY A 611 -3.64 13.95 14.57
CA GLY A 611 -4.61 14.99 14.25
C GLY A 611 -5.16 14.84 12.83
N GLY A 612 -6.49 14.97 12.67
CA GLY A 612 -7.16 14.75 11.38
C GLY A 612 -6.71 15.73 10.29
N GLY A 613 -5.95 15.23 9.31
CA GLY A 613 -5.23 16.04 8.32
C GLY A 613 -5.95 16.23 6.99
N SER A 614 -7.22 15.87 6.88
CA SER A 614 -7.91 15.83 5.58
C SER A 614 -9.24 16.56 5.59
N TYR A 615 -9.56 17.23 4.48
CA TYR A 615 -10.89 17.77 4.23
C TYR A 615 -11.92 16.68 3.91
N SER A 616 -11.48 15.50 3.46
CA SER A 616 -12.35 14.34 3.22
C SER A 616 -12.65 13.57 4.51
N GLY A 617 -11.77 13.67 5.50
CA GLY A 617 -11.94 13.08 6.83
C GLY A 617 -12.93 13.85 7.70
N TYR A 618 -13.58 13.14 8.63
CA TYR A 618 -14.43 13.77 9.65
C TYR A 618 -13.66 14.83 10.44
N GLY A 619 -14.36 15.78 11.02
CA GLY A 619 -13.77 16.79 11.86
C GLY A 619 -14.85 17.56 12.61
N LYS A 620 -14.56 18.83 12.85
CA LYS A 620 -15.47 19.75 13.54
C LYS A 620 -15.26 21.13 12.93
N ILE A 621 -16.36 21.83 12.65
CA ILE A 621 -16.29 23.20 12.16
C ILE A 621 -15.48 24.05 13.15
N GLY A 622 -14.46 24.76 12.63
CA GLY A 622 -13.54 25.57 13.42
C GLY A 622 -12.34 24.79 13.99
N PHE A 623 -12.22 23.50 13.72
CA PHE A 623 -11.01 22.73 14.03
C PHE A 623 -10.12 22.65 12.79
N ASP A 624 -8.97 23.34 12.87
CA ASP A 624 -8.07 23.41 11.73
C ASP A 624 -7.47 22.03 11.39
N ARG A 625 -7.43 21.68 10.10
CA ARG A 625 -6.72 20.48 9.63
C ARG A 625 -5.24 20.62 9.96
N ARG A 626 -4.59 19.54 10.39
CA ARG A 626 -3.20 19.60 10.87
C ARG A 626 -2.46 18.29 10.67
N PHE A 627 -1.14 18.38 10.69
CA PHE A 627 -0.24 17.25 10.55
C PHE A 627 0.81 17.30 11.65
N ARG A 628 1.16 16.15 12.20
CA ARG A 628 2.21 16.05 13.21
C ARG A 628 3.58 15.87 12.56
N VAL A 629 4.55 16.60 13.08
CA VAL A 629 5.95 16.47 12.71
C VAL A 629 6.72 15.88 13.89
N TYR A 630 7.62 14.94 13.60
CA TYR A 630 8.66 14.50 14.51
C TYR A 630 10.01 14.96 13.95
N GLN A 631 10.73 15.74 14.75
CA GLN A 631 12.08 16.17 14.44
C GLN A 631 13.04 15.41 15.35
N ILE A 632 13.84 14.55 14.75
CA ILE A 632 14.86 13.75 15.43
C ILE A 632 16.21 14.40 15.13
N SER A 633 16.96 14.72 16.17
CA SER A 633 18.27 15.35 16.07
C SER A 633 19.29 14.62 16.94
N ASP A 634 20.54 15.07 16.88
CA ASP A 634 21.64 14.50 17.66
C ASP A 634 21.78 12.99 17.40
N TYR A 635 21.67 12.56 16.14
CA TYR A 635 21.83 11.16 15.74
C TYR A 635 20.86 10.20 16.43
N GLY A 636 19.63 10.66 16.70
CA GLY A 636 18.59 9.85 17.33
C GLY A 636 18.37 10.12 18.81
N GLU A 637 19.22 10.93 19.46
CA GLU A 637 19.16 11.15 20.91
C GLU A 637 18.08 12.13 21.36
N THR A 638 17.73 13.10 20.50
CA THR A 638 16.70 14.09 20.80
C THR A 638 15.51 13.89 19.87
N ILE A 639 14.31 13.81 20.44
CA ILE A 639 13.05 13.73 19.67
C ILE A 639 12.17 14.91 20.11
N ARG A 640 11.78 15.74 19.15
CA ARG A 640 10.80 16.82 19.32
C ARG A 640 9.58 16.57 18.44
N THR A 641 8.44 17.11 18.86
CA THR A 641 7.22 17.09 18.05
C THR A 641 6.50 18.42 18.12
N TYR A 642 5.76 18.72 17.07
CA TYR A 642 4.81 19.82 16.95
C TYR A 642 3.77 19.45 15.90
N LYS A 643 2.72 20.27 15.78
CA LYS A 643 1.76 20.18 14.68
C LYS A 643 1.84 21.41 13.80
N ARG A 644 1.63 21.23 12.51
CA ARG A 644 1.43 22.32 11.56
C ARG A 644 0.01 22.29 11.02
N THR A 645 -0.70 23.40 11.13
CA THR A 645 -2.09 23.50 10.67
C THR A 645 -2.18 23.88 9.19
N GLU A 646 -3.38 23.75 8.61
CA GLU A 646 -3.71 24.19 7.25
C GLU A 646 -3.42 25.68 6.99
N LYS A 647 -3.38 26.49 8.06
CA LYS A 647 -3.03 27.91 8.06
C LYS A 647 -1.55 28.19 8.29
N ASP A 648 -0.72 27.15 8.28
CA ASP A 648 0.73 27.20 8.53
C ASP A 648 1.13 27.63 9.95
N GLU A 649 0.23 27.49 10.92
CA GLU A 649 0.54 27.74 12.32
C GLU A 649 1.23 26.52 12.95
N ILE A 650 2.31 26.76 13.71
CA ILE A 650 2.99 25.73 14.49
C ILE A 650 2.41 25.71 15.91
N LEU A 651 1.90 24.56 16.31
CA LEU A 651 1.26 24.35 17.61
C LEU A 651 2.03 23.32 18.45
N ASP A 652 2.03 23.55 19.77
CA ASP A 652 2.45 22.60 20.79
C ASP A 652 3.83 21.98 20.57
N GLU A 653 4.83 22.81 20.27
CA GLU A 653 6.22 22.36 20.18
C GLU A 653 6.72 21.86 21.54
N MET A 654 7.19 20.61 21.57
CA MET A 654 7.67 19.96 22.79
C MET A 654 8.79 18.95 22.55
N GLY A 655 9.68 18.83 23.53
CA GLY A 655 10.72 17.78 23.59
C GLY A 655 10.19 16.52 24.25
N LEU A 656 10.22 15.40 23.52
CA LEU A 656 9.77 14.08 23.99
C LEU A 656 10.91 13.28 24.63
N VAL A 657 12.10 13.34 24.03
CA VAL A 657 13.31 12.62 24.46
C VAL A 657 14.53 13.52 24.33
N GLY A 658 15.52 13.31 25.20
CA GLY A 658 16.82 13.98 25.10
C GLY A 658 16.81 15.41 25.66
N ARG A 659 17.61 16.28 25.05
CA ARG A 659 17.90 17.60 25.62
C ARG A 659 16.63 18.46 25.70
N GLY A 660 16.27 18.85 26.92
CA GLY A 660 15.11 19.71 27.18
C GLY A 660 13.78 18.97 27.36
N ALA A 661 13.76 17.64 27.20
CA ALA A 661 12.59 16.83 27.53
C ALA A 661 12.31 16.83 29.04
N ALA A 662 11.09 16.46 29.41
CA ALA A 662 10.74 16.24 30.80
C ALA A 662 11.48 15.01 31.37
N PRO A 663 11.97 15.08 32.63
CA PRO A 663 12.72 14.00 33.25
C PRO A 663 11.90 12.72 33.44
#